data_AF-A0A7J0CK36-F1
#
_entry.id   AF-A0A7J0CK36-F1
#
_cell.length_a   1.000
_cell.length_b   1.000
_cell.length_c   1.000
_cell.angle_alpha   90.00
_cell.angle_beta   90.00
_cell.angle_gamma   90.00
#
_symmetry.space_group_name_H-M   'P 1'
#
loop_
_entity.id
_entity.type
_entity.pdbx_description
1 polymer ?
#
loop_
_entity_poly.entity_id
_entity_poly.type
_entity_poly.pdbx_seq_one_letter_code
_entity_poly.pdbx_strand_id
1 'polypeptide(L)'
;MDLAVASYAEGASRAVVRPRTPARGGAFVDESAPRVTFLARDGARGWAELCRLVTAAHARGAVGPLEGSGPLGGSGPLGGFGPSGVTGPPLVGRAALPADGLTVLLGPASEVGRALAAGRPDRAAALLAPWREMYGDGLRLEAVHHGRPGTGPGSLRLAARTLGFAAGQGVRAVLTNAVRYADPGQGPIADVLDSARRLVPVDPRRSPLDSGERWLKGEDAMRETAERIASAAGLGQGAAARLLAETRHTAEACRVDPAADIGVGGVHFPEPHLVGAGRRTAQRVLASRAAAGMVLRGHDRNPAYWERMHRELDIIAHHNFATYFLTVAQVVDDVREMGIRVAARGSGAGSLVNHLLGIAHADPVEHGLLMERFLSKRRFVLPDIDIDVESARRLDVYRRIIERFGPERVATVAMPETYRVRHAIRDVGAALSMDPAETDRLAKAFPHIRARDARAAMEELPELKEVARNQDRYGRLWELVEGLDALPRGIAMHPCGVLLSDAGLMDRTPVMPTSGEGFPMAQFDKEDVEDLGLLKLDVLGVRMQSAMAHAVAEVKRASGADVDLDAVPPDDPETYRLIRTAETLGCFQIESPGQRDLVGRLQPATFHDLVVDISLFRPGPVAADMVRPFIEARHGRAPVRYPHPDLEEPLSGTYGVVVFHEQIIEMVAIMTGCGRARPTGCGAGSPTPSRRG
;
A
#
# COMPACT_ATOMS: atom_id res chain seq x y z
N MET A 1 8.83 -15.73 8.40
CA MET A 1 8.58 -14.59 9.32
C MET A 1 9.30 -14.83 10.65
N ASP A 2 10.04 -13.85 11.15
CA ASP A 2 10.66 -13.90 12.49
C ASP A 2 9.83 -13.05 13.46
N LEU A 3 9.17 -13.70 14.43
CA LEU A 3 8.11 -13.14 15.26
C LEU A 3 8.47 -13.21 16.74
N ALA A 4 8.02 -12.22 17.51
CA ALA A 4 8.04 -12.32 18.97
C ALA A 4 6.93 -13.24 19.44
N VAL A 5 7.23 -14.15 20.38
CA VAL A 5 6.27 -15.12 20.90
C VAL A 5 6.16 -15.02 22.42
N ALA A 6 5.00 -15.36 22.98
CA ALA A 6 4.82 -15.40 24.42
C ALA A 6 5.77 -16.43 25.06
N SER A 7 6.45 -16.03 26.15
CA SER A 7 7.38 -16.88 26.91
C SER A 7 6.68 -18.10 27.52
N TYR A 8 7.37 -19.24 27.58
CA TYR A 8 6.96 -20.46 28.27
C TYR A 8 7.36 -20.50 29.74
N ALA A 9 8.22 -19.58 30.19
CA ALA A 9 8.62 -19.51 31.60
C ALA A 9 7.51 -18.88 32.46
N GLU A 10 6.73 -19.69 33.16
CA GLU A 10 5.87 -19.22 34.25
C GLU A 10 6.71 -18.75 35.45
N GLY A 11 6.35 -17.62 36.06
CA GLY A 11 6.62 -17.34 37.48
C GLY A 11 7.99 -16.77 37.90
N ALA A 12 8.98 -16.60 37.02
CA ALA A 12 10.22 -15.91 37.41
C ALA A 12 10.02 -14.39 37.27
N SER A 13 9.87 -13.70 38.40
CA SER A 13 9.94 -12.24 38.57
C SER A 13 10.63 -11.57 37.39
N ARG A 14 9.85 -10.85 36.56
CA ARG A 14 10.40 -9.87 35.64
C ARG A 14 11.24 -8.95 36.52
N ALA A 15 12.56 -9.11 36.50
CA ALA A 15 13.46 -8.18 37.15
C ALA A 15 13.05 -6.81 36.60
N VAL A 16 12.47 -5.98 37.47
CA VAL A 16 12.03 -4.63 37.13
C VAL A 16 13.31 -3.87 36.81
N VAL A 17 13.73 -3.92 35.55
CA VAL A 17 14.78 -3.06 35.03
C VAL A 17 14.19 -1.66 35.18
N ARG A 18 14.77 -0.87 36.09
CA ARG A 18 14.40 0.54 36.27
C ARG A 18 14.34 1.18 34.87
N PRO A 19 13.17 1.65 34.42
CA PRO A 19 13.06 2.24 33.09
C PRO A 19 14.00 3.44 33.04
N ARG A 20 14.94 3.44 32.09
CA ARG A 20 15.75 4.62 31.78
C ARG A 20 14.82 5.63 31.13
N THR A 21 14.92 6.90 31.53
CA THR A 21 14.14 8.00 30.95
C THR A 21 14.39 8.05 29.44
N PRO A 22 13.36 7.85 28.60
CA PRO A 22 13.50 7.95 27.15
C PRO A 22 13.88 9.38 26.76
N ALA A 23 14.78 9.53 25.78
CA ALA A 23 15.09 10.84 25.22
C ALA A 23 13.87 11.29 24.40
N ARG A 24 13.03 12.15 25.02
CA ARG A 24 11.73 12.68 24.55
C ARG A 24 10.56 11.70 24.65
N GLY A 25 9.68 11.92 25.63
CA GLY A 25 8.22 11.67 25.59
C GLY A 25 7.66 10.35 25.06
N GLY A 26 8.49 9.37 24.67
CA GLY A 26 8.11 8.11 24.06
C GLY A 26 8.11 6.98 25.07
N ALA A 27 7.42 5.89 24.73
CA ALA A 27 7.43 4.67 25.53
C ALA A 27 8.74 3.89 25.30
N PHE A 28 9.24 3.21 26.33
CA PHE A 28 10.32 2.23 26.18
C PHE A 28 9.83 1.07 25.32
N VAL A 29 10.63 0.67 24.32
CA VAL A 29 10.30 -0.49 23.47
C VAL A 29 10.84 -1.77 24.12
N ASP A 30 9.94 -2.64 24.61
CA ASP A 30 10.32 -3.89 25.28
C ASP A 30 10.68 -5.01 24.28
N GLU A 31 11.98 -5.12 24.07
CA GLU A 31 12.73 -6.19 23.38
C GLU A 31 12.65 -7.61 23.95
N SER A 32 12.12 -7.78 25.16
CA SER A 32 12.44 -8.96 25.98
C SER A 32 11.74 -10.23 25.51
N ALA A 33 10.69 -10.13 24.70
CA ALA A 33 9.99 -11.29 24.18
C ALA A 33 10.94 -12.20 23.38
N PRO A 34 10.87 -13.53 23.55
CA PRO A 34 11.64 -14.47 22.72
C PRO A 34 11.23 -14.35 21.26
N ARG A 35 12.19 -14.55 20.35
CA ARG A 35 11.97 -14.53 18.90
C ARG A 35 12.12 -15.91 18.29
N VAL A 36 11.25 -16.21 17.33
CA VAL A 36 11.16 -17.50 16.65
C VAL A 36 10.88 -17.26 15.17
N THR A 37 11.58 -18.01 14.31
CA THR A 37 11.40 -17.94 12.86
C THR A 37 10.44 -19.04 12.41
N PHE A 38 9.40 -18.64 11.68
CA PHE A 38 8.41 -19.51 11.05
C PHE A 38 8.57 -19.47 9.53
N LEU A 39 8.62 -20.62 8.89
CA LEU A 39 8.67 -20.78 7.44
C LEU A 39 7.42 -21.55 7.00
N ALA A 40 6.75 -21.06 5.95
CA ALA A 40 5.63 -21.79 5.35
C ALA A 40 6.12 -23.11 4.76
N ARG A 41 5.37 -24.18 4.98
CA ARG A 41 5.53 -25.53 4.44
C ARG A 41 4.17 -25.98 3.90
N ASP A 42 4.13 -27.02 3.09
CA ASP A 42 2.84 -27.59 2.64
C ASP A 42 2.00 -26.62 1.78
N GLY A 43 2.69 -25.78 0.98
CA GLY A 43 2.10 -24.90 -0.03
C GLY A 43 1.13 -23.86 0.54
N ALA A 44 -0.04 -23.72 -0.11
CA ALA A 44 -1.08 -22.75 0.24
C ALA A 44 -1.49 -22.80 1.71
N ARG A 45 -1.53 -24.00 2.31
CA ARG A 45 -1.93 -24.19 3.70
C ARG A 45 -0.94 -23.52 4.66
N GLY A 46 0.37 -23.76 4.49
CA GLY A 46 1.36 -23.13 5.36
C GLY A 46 1.50 -21.64 5.11
N TRP A 47 1.25 -21.17 3.88
CA TRP A 47 1.17 -19.74 3.60
C TRP A 47 0.02 -19.07 4.36
N ALA A 48 -1.17 -19.68 4.33
CA ALA A 48 -2.34 -19.20 5.08
C ALA A 48 -2.09 -19.18 6.58
N GLU A 49 -1.52 -20.25 7.15
CA GLU A 49 -1.15 -20.30 8.56
C GLU A 49 -0.11 -19.24 8.93
N LEU A 50 0.85 -18.96 8.05
CA LEU A 50 1.81 -17.89 8.26
C LEU A 50 1.13 -16.51 8.28
N CYS A 51 0.18 -16.25 7.37
CA CYS A 51 -0.60 -15.02 7.34
C CYS A 51 -1.45 -14.83 8.61
N ARG A 52 -2.11 -15.90 9.07
CA ARG A 52 -2.89 -15.93 10.31
C ARG A 52 -2.01 -15.68 11.54
N LEU A 53 -0.82 -16.28 11.58
CA LEU A 53 0.12 -16.13 12.69
C LEU A 53 0.62 -14.67 12.81
N VAL A 54 0.97 -14.05 11.68
CA VAL A 54 1.34 -12.63 11.63
C VAL A 54 0.17 -11.76 12.06
N THR A 55 -1.03 -12.02 11.53
CA THR A 55 -2.26 -11.29 11.89
C THR A 55 -2.54 -11.35 13.40
N ALA A 56 -2.44 -12.55 13.99
CA ALA A 56 -2.64 -12.77 15.42
C ALA A 56 -1.61 -12.02 16.28
N ALA A 57 -0.37 -11.86 15.79
CA ALA A 57 0.67 -11.08 16.48
C ALA A 57 0.28 -9.60 16.60
N HIS A 58 -0.41 -9.06 15.59
CA HIS A 58 -0.84 -7.66 15.55
C HIS A 58 -2.17 -7.40 16.28
N ALA A 59 -3.05 -8.40 16.37
CA ALA A 59 -4.36 -8.26 17.03
C ALA A 59 -4.26 -7.89 18.53
N ARG A 60 -3.21 -8.32 19.24
CA ARG A 60 -3.03 -8.04 20.68
C ARG A 60 -2.50 -6.64 21.00
N GLY A 61 -1.97 -5.92 20.00
CA GLY A 61 -1.47 -4.56 20.18
C GLY A 61 -2.57 -3.50 20.29
N ALA A 62 -3.83 -3.85 19.99
CA ALA A 62 -4.95 -2.93 19.85
C ALA A 62 -5.87 -2.79 21.08
N VAL A 63 -5.45 -3.26 22.26
CA VAL A 63 -6.33 -3.24 23.45
C VAL A 63 -6.21 -1.93 24.23
N GLY A 64 -7.16 -1.03 23.97
CA GLY A 64 -7.67 -0.02 24.91
C GLY A 64 -9.13 0.30 24.52
N PRO A 65 -10.14 0.05 25.38
CA PRO A 65 -11.53 0.34 25.04
C PRO A 65 -11.80 1.85 24.96
N LEU A 66 -12.54 2.26 23.93
CA LEU A 66 -13.18 3.58 23.83
C LEU A 66 -14.40 3.60 24.77
N GLU A 67 -14.23 4.11 25.98
CA GLU A 67 -15.33 4.69 26.75
C GLU A 67 -15.02 6.18 26.98
N GLY A 68 -15.89 7.07 26.49
CA GLY A 68 -15.85 8.50 26.80
C GLY A 68 -16.06 9.42 25.60
N SER A 69 -17.31 9.61 25.20
CA SER A 69 -17.76 10.69 24.31
C SER A 69 -17.61 12.07 24.96
N GLY A 70 -16.93 13.01 24.30
CA GLY A 70 -16.87 14.45 24.64
C GLY A 70 -16.11 15.27 23.58
N PRO A 71 -16.45 16.54 23.31
CA PRO A 71 -16.41 17.12 21.95
C PRO A 71 -15.07 17.74 21.51
N LEU A 72 -14.96 17.81 20.18
CA LEU A 72 -13.88 18.34 19.34
C LEU A 72 -13.47 19.80 19.65
N GLY A 73 -12.16 20.06 19.62
CA GLY A 73 -11.60 21.40 19.45
C GLY A 73 -10.07 21.42 19.52
N GLY A 74 -9.39 21.86 18.45
CA GLY A 74 -7.98 22.28 18.50
C GLY A 74 -7.07 21.70 17.42
N SER A 75 -6.99 22.38 16.29
CA SER A 75 -5.96 22.21 15.26
C SER A 75 -4.59 22.70 15.75
N GLY A 76 -3.61 21.79 15.83
CA GLY A 76 -2.20 22.06 16.13
C GLY A 76 -1.30 20.86 15.73
N PRO A 77 -0.01 21.06 15.41
CA PRO A 77 0.77 20.11 14.62
C PRO A 77 1.24 18.90 15.44
N LEU A 78 0.98 17.71 14.88
CA LEU A 78 1.67 16.43 15.08
C LEU A 78 2.72 16.40 16.20
N GLY A 79 2.29 16.03 17.40
CA GLY A 79 3.19 15.76 18.53
C GLY A 79 2.41 15.44 19.80
N GLY A 80 2.55 14.21 20.30
CA GLY A 80 2.15 13.85 21.66
C GLY A 80 1.24 12.63 21.75
N PHE A 81 1.83 11.43 21.67
CA PHE A 81 1.24 10.29 22.37
C PHE A 81 1.49 10.50 23.87
N GLY A 82 0.42 10.70 24.64
CA GLY A 82 0.44 10.69 26.10
C GLY A 82 0.62 9.27 26.67
N PRO A 83 0.94 9.12 27.96
CA PRO A 83 1.71 7.99 28.47
C PRO A 83 0.83 6.84 28.94
N SER A 84 0.78 5.75 28.17
CA SER A 84 0.53 4.41 28.70
C SER A 84 1.71 3.51 28.36
N GLY A 85 2.30 2.92 29.39
CA GLY A 85 3.66 2.39 29.39
C GLY A 85 3.90 1.20 28.47
N VAL A 86 5.10 1.20 27.88
CA VAL A 86 5.75 0.09 27.16
C VAL A 86 4.96 -0.40 25.94
N THR A 87 5.32 0.09 24.76
CA THR A 87 4.91 -0.53 23.49
C THR A 87 5.90 -1.66 23.17
N GLY A 88 5.38 -2.86 22.89
CA GLY A 88 6.18 -4.02 22.48
C GLY A 88 6.00 -4.32 20.99
N PRO A 89 6.91 -5.10 20.38
CA PRO A 89 6.67 -5.64 19.05
C PRO A 89 5.39 -6.49 19.03
N PRO A 90 4.74 -6.66 17.86
CA PRO A 90 3.66 -7.62 17.68
C PRO A 90 4.02 -8.98 18.29
N LEU A 91 3.13 -9.52 19.14
CA LEU A 91 3.40 -10.68 19.99
C LEU A 91 2.41 -11.80 19.71
N VAL A 92 2.93 -12.93 19.22
CA VAL A 92 2.14 -14.15 19.04
C VAL A 92 1.82 -14.75 20.42
N GLY A 93 0.53 -14.85 20.73
CA GLY A 93 0.05 -15.52 21.93
C GLY A 93 0.16 -17.04 21.83
N ARG A 94 0.30 -17.73 22.97
CA ARG A 94 0.44 -19.20 23.02
C ARG A 94 -0.68 -19.95 22.27
N ALA A 95 -1.92 -19.44 22.31
CA ALA A 95 -3.06 -20.05 21.65
C ALA A 95 -2.98 -20.05 20.11
N ALA A 96 -2.18 -19.16 19.52
CA ALA A 96 -1.98 -19.08 18.07
C ALA A 96 -0.75 -19.87 17.59
N LEU A 97 0.04 -20.45 18.51
CA LEU A 97 1.25 -21.20 18.15
C LEU A 97 0.95 -22.57 17.53
N PRO A 98 -0.07 -23.35 17.92
CA PRO A 98 -0.41 -24.59 17.24
C PRO A 98 -0.89 -24.30 15.81
N ALA A 99 0.06 -24.22 14.88
CA ALA A 99 -0.12 -23.88 13.49
C ALA A 99 0.54 -24.97 12.64
N ASP A 100 -0.28 -25.71 11.92
CA ASP A 100 0.16 -26.78 11.04
C ASP A 100 0.82 -26.22 9.77
N GLY A 101 1.58 -27.07 9.07
CA GLY A 101 2.19 -26.64 7.80
C GLY A 101 3.27 -25.58 7.95
N LEU A 102 3.90 -25.46 9.12
CA LEU A 102 5.03 -24.56 9.34
C LEU A 102 6.29 -25.35 9.73
N THR A 103 7.44 -24.85 9.28
CA THR A 103 8.74 -25.19 9.84
C THR A 103 9.15 -24.09 10.82
N VAL A 104 9.62 -24.49 12.01
CA VAL A 104 9.97 -23.56 13.09
C VAL A 104 11.46 -23.63 13.40
N LEU A 105 12.13 -22.48 13.39
CA LEU A 105 13.53 -22.36 13.77
C LEU A 105 13.65 -21.65 15.13
N LEU A 106 14.20 -22.37 16.11
CA LEU A 106 14.54 -21.80 17.42
C LEU A 106 16.00 -21.30 17.39
N GLY A 107 16.14 -20.00 17.17
CA GLY A 107 17.44 -19.32 17.06
C GLY A 107 18.02 -18.80 18.37
N PRO A 108 19.13 -18.04 18.31
CA PRO A 108 19.80 -17.46 19.47
C PRO A 108 18.90 -16.56 20.34
N ALA A 109 17.88 -15.94 19.74
CA ALA A 109 16.95 -15.05 20.43
C ALA A 109 15.72 -15.78 21.04
N SER A 110 15.55 -17.07 20.76
CA SER A 110 14.52 -17.92 21.38
C SER A 110 14.85 -18.24 22.84
N GLU A 111 13.88 -18.73 23.62
CA GLU A 111 14.15 -19.12 25.01
C GLU A 111 15.16 -20.28 25.11
N VAL A 112 15.11 -21.22 24.17
CA VAL A 112 16.07 -22.31 24.05
C VAL A 112 17.47 -21.76 23.77
N GLY A 113 17.61 -20.85 22.79
CA GLY A 113 18.88 -20.19 22.48
C GLY A 113 19.45 -19.40 23.65
N ARG A 114 18.60 -18.65 24.38
CA ARG A 114 18.99 -17.91 25.59
C ARG A 114 19.45 -18.83 26.72
N ALA A 115 18.79 -19.97 26.92
CA ALA A 115 19.20 -20.96 27.91
C ALA A 115 20.56 -21.59 27.57
N LEU A 116 20.81 -21.90 26.28
CA LEU A 116 22.10 -22.40 25.81
C LEU A 116 23.22 -21.35 25.94
N ALA A 117 22.92 -20.08 25.69
CA ALA A 117 23.84 -18.97 25.89
C ALA A 117 24.24 -18.83 27.37
N ALA A 118 23.28 -19.03 28.28
CA ALA A 118 23.49 -19.07 29.73
C ALA A 118 24.18 -20.37 30.23
N GLY A 119 24.48 -21.33 29.35
CA GLY A 119 25.09 -22.61 29.74
C GLY A 119 24.15 -23.54 30.50
N ARG A 120 22.84 -23.45 30.24
CA ARG A 120 21.77 -24.23 30.91
C ARG A 120 21.09 -25.19 29.93
N PRO A 121 21.76 -26.27 29.48
CA PRO A 121 21.18 -27.24 28.54
C PRO A 121 19.99 -28.01 29.14
N ASP A 122 19.96 -28.18 30.47
CA ASP A 122 18.84 -28.71 31.24
C ASP A 122 17.56 -27.89 31.02
N ARG A 123 17.67 -26.57 31.18
CA ARG A 123 16.57 -25.63 30.95
C ARG A 123 16.20 -25.56 29.48
N ALA A 124 17.20 -25.60 28.59
CA ALA A 124 16.96 -25.63 27.14
C ALA A 124 16.12 -26.84 26.73
N ALA A 125 16.36 -28.02 27.29
CA ALA A 125 15.58 -29.23 27.00
C ALA A 125 14.12 -29.12 27.48
N ALA A 126 13.90 -28.59 28.68
CA ALA A 126 12.56 -28.34 29.20
C ALA A 126 11.79 -27.33 28.32
N LEU A 127 12.46 -26.27 27.88
CA LEU A 127 11.87 -25.26 26.98
C LEU A 127 11.65 -25.78 25.56
N LEU A 128 12.41 -26.78 25.11
CA LEU A 128 12.27 -27.40 23.79
C LEU A 128 11.05 -28.33 23.71
N ALA A 129 10.68 -28.98 24.82
CA ALA A 129 9.66 -30.03 24.83
C ALA A 129 8.29 -29.59 24.26
N PRO A 130 7.71 -28.42 24.63
CA PRO A 130 6.45 -27.96 24.06
C PRO A 130 6.54 -27.72 22.54
N TRP A 131 7.67 -27.18 22.05
CA TRP A 131 7.88 -26.96 20.62
C TRP A 131 7.97 -28.27 19.85
N ARG A 132 8.61 -29.29 20.43
CA ARG A 132 8.71 -30.62 19.82
C ARG A 132 7.34 -31.30 19.76
N GLU A 133 6.52 -31.13 20.79
CA GLU A 133 5.14 -31.65 20.80
C GLU A 133 4.27 -30.98 19.75
N MET A 134 4.37 -29.66 19.59
CA MET A 134 3.56 -28.92 18.61
C MET A 134 3.99 -29.14 17.15
N TYR A 135 5.28 -29.10 16.85
CA TYR A 135 5.76 -29.04 15.46
C TYR A 135 6.42 -30.34 14.98
N GLY A 136 6.73 -31.27 15.89
CA GLY A 136 7.37 -32.56 15.55
C GLY A 136 8.56 -32.38 14.59
N ASP A 137 8.47 -33.03 13.43
CA ASP A 137 9.48 -32.99 12.38
C ASP A 137 9.64 -31.63 11.67
N GLY A 138 8.75 -30.66 11.92
CA GLY A 138 8.89 -29.27 11.48
C GLY A 138 9.84 -28.43 12.34
N LEU A 139 10.31 -28.95 13.48
CA LEU A 139 11.17 -28.20 14.40
C LEU A 139 12.65 -28.26 14.00
N ARG A 140 13.34 -27.12 14.02
CA ARG A 140 14.79 -26.99 13.83
C ARG A 140 15.41 -26.12 14.91
N LEU A 141 16.66 -26.40 15.25
CA LEU A 141 17.51 -25.47 16.00
C LEU A 141 18.40 -24.68 15.04
N GLU A 142 18.37 -23.35 15.16
CA GLU A 142 19.12 -22.46 14.28
C GLU A 142 20.48 -22.10 14.90
N ALA A 143 21.56 -22.53 14.24
CA ALA A 143 22.92 -22.12 14.57
C ALA A 143 23.32 -20.89 13.75
N VAL A 144 23.87 -19.87 14.42
CA VAL A 144 24.27 -18.60 13.81
C VAL A 144 25.63 -18.18 14.34
N HIS A 145 26.55 -17.80 13.46
CA HIS A 145 27.86 -17.28 13.82
C HIS A 145 28.21 -15.99 13.09
N HIS A 146 28.54 -14.97 13.87
CA HIS A 146 28.78 -13.60 13.42
C HIS A 146 30.11 -13.04 13.96
N GLY A 147 31.08 -13.91 14.26
CA GLY A 147 32.39 -13.51 14.77
C GLY A 147 32.38 -12.94 16.19
N ARG A 148 31.26 -12.99 16.94
CA ARG A 148 31.19 -12.38 18.28
C ARG A 148 31.93 -13.22 19.33
N PRO A 149 32.62 -12.58 20.30
CA PRO A 149 33.20 -13.28 21.44
C PRO A 149 32.12 -13.70 22.47
N GLY A 150 32.50 -14.51 23.44
CA GLY A 150 31.64 -14.90 24.57
C GLY A 150 30.64 -16.03 24.26
N THR A 151 29.51 -16.04 24.96
CA THR A 151 28.47 -17.10 24.86
C THR A 151 27.13 -16.59 24.32
N GLY A 152 27.04 -15.32 23.96
CA GLY A 152 25.80 -14.69 23.50
C GLY A 152 25.49 -14.91 22.01
N PRO A 153 24.40 -14.31 21.51
CA PRO A 153 24.02 -14.35 20.10
C PRO A 153 25.17 -13.99 19.15
N GLY A 154 25.35 -14.78 18.10
CA GLY A 154 26.41 -14.62 17.10
C GLY A 154 27.77 -15.19 17.51
N SER A 155 27.94 -15.70 18.74
CA SER A 155 29.22 -16.27 19.16
C SER A 155 29.42 -17.71 18.68
N LEU A 156 30.68 -18.07 18.39
CA LEU A 156 31.04 -19.42 17.97
C LEU A 156 30.63 -20.46 19.03
N ARG A 157 30.79 -20.11 20.32
CA ARG A 157 30.46 -20.99 21.44
C ARG A 157 28.97 -21.27 21.52
N LEU A 158 28.11 -20.29 21.27
CA LEU A 158 26.66 -20.53 21.24
C LEU A 158 26.29 -21.38 20.03
N ALA A 159 26.80 -21.07 18.84
CA ALA A 159 26.53 -21.85 17.64
C ALA A 159 26.92 -23.33 17.79
N ALA A 160 28.11 -23.59 18.35
CA ALA A 160 28.58 -24.94 18.65
C ALA A 160 27.70 -25.66 19.67
N ARG A 161 27.30 -24.96 20.76
CA ARG A 161 26.36 -25.50 21.76
C ARG A 161 25.01 -25.85 21.14
N THR A 162 24.48 -25.00 20.27
CA THR A 162 23.21 -25.25 19.57
C THR A 162 23.31 -26.51 18.71
N LEU A 163 24.38 -26.65 17.93
CA LEU A 163 24.58 -27.83 17.08
C LEU A 163 24.75 -29.11 17.90
N GLY A 164 25.57 -29.08 18.95
CA GLY A 164 25.76 -30.24 19.83
C GLY A 164 24.49 -30.60 20.62
N PHE A 165 23.75 -29.61 21.10
CA PHE A 165 22.48 -29.80 21.80
C PHE A 165 21.41 -30.40 20.87
N ALA A 166 21.32 -29.93 19.62
CA ALA A 166 20.43 -30.50 18.61
C ALA A 166 20.68 -32.01 18.43
N ALA A 167 21.95 -32.38 18.26
CA ALA A 167 22.36 -33.79 18.15
C ALA A 167 21.98 -34.60 19.40
N GLY A 168 22.22 -34.06 20.60
CA GLY A 168 21.88 -34.73 21.86
C GLY A 168 20.38 -34.88 22.12
N GLN A 169 19.55 -34.00 21.57
CA GLN A 169 18.08 -34.03 21.71
C GLN A 169 17.37 -34.77 20.56
N GLY A 170 18.11 -35.23 19.54
CA GLY A 170 17.53 -35.83 18.34
C GLY A 170 16.73 -34.84 17.48
N VAL A 171 17.07 -33.54 17.55
CA VAL A 171 16.43 -32.49 16.74
C VAL A 171 17.38 -32.04 15.64
N ARG A 172 16.85 -31.75 14.45
CA ARG A 172 17.68 -31.30 13.32
C ARG A 172 18.13 -29.85 13.53
N ALA A 173 19.37 -29.55 13.14
CA ALA A 173 19.92 -28.20 13.17
C ALA A 173 20.04 -27.64 11.75
N VAL A 174 19.87 -26.33 11.61
CA VAL A 174 20.12 -25.58 10.37
C VAL A 174 21.12 -24.46 10.63
N LEU A 175 21.86 -24.09 9.59
CA LEU A 175 22.78 -22.96 9.61
C LEU A 175 22.14 -21.79 8.88
N THR A 176 22.06 -20.64 9.54
CA THR A 176 21.65 -19.38 8.91
C THR A 176 22.68 -18.29 9.20
N ASN A 177 22.66 -17.23 8.39
CA ASN A 177 23.43 -16.02 8.69
C ASN A 177 22.59 -14.91 9.33
N ALA A 178 21.29 -15.15 9.59
CA ALA A 178 20.34 -14.13 10.08
C ALA A 178 20.53 -12.77 9.37
N VAL A 179 20.52 -12.80 8.03
CA VAL A 179 20.88 -11.70 7.13
C VAL A 179 20.05 -10.45 7.43
N ARG A 180 20.70 -9.29 7.41
CA ARG A 180 20.06 -7.97 7.55
C ARG A 180 20.29 -7.04 6.37
N TYR A 181 21.33 -7.29 5.61
CA TYR A 181 21.76 -6.44 4.50
C TYR A 181 22.32 -7.31 3.37
N ALA A 182 22.28 -6.81 2.14
CA ALA A 182 22.73 -7.57 0.98
C ALA A 182 24.26 -7.69 0.98
N ASP A 183 24.94 -6.56 1.14
CA ASP A 183 26.38 -6.43 0.92
C ASP A 183 27.16 -6.17 2.21
N PRO A 184 28.42 -6.61 2.30
CA PRO A 184 29.28 -6.27 3.43
C PRO A 184 29.44 -4.75 3.59
N GLY A 185 29.64 -4.30 4.83
CA GLY A 185 29.84 -2.87 5.15
C GLY A 185 28.59 -2.08 5.51
N GLN A 186 27.39 -2.65 5.39
CA GLN A 186 26.13 -1.99 5.74
C GLN A 186 25.75 -2.07 7.24
N GLY A 187 26.60 -2.66 8.09
CA GLY A 187 26.40 -2.74 9.55
C GLY A 187 26.08 -1.39 10.24
N PRO A 188 26.76 -0.28 9.91
CA PRO A 188 26.43 1.02 10.50
C PRO A 188 25.02 1.54 10.16
N ILE A 189 24.49 1.21 8.97
CA ILE A 189 23.10 1.53 8.62
C ILE A 189 22.14 0.71 9.49
N ALA A 190 22.45 -0.57 9.70
CA ALA A 190 21.68 -1.45 10.59
C ALA A 190 21.67 -0.94 12.04
N ASP A 191 22.79 -0.39 12.52
CA ASP A 191 22.90 0.25 13.85
C ASP A 191 22.03 1.50 13.97
N VAL A 192 21.98 2.35 12.93
CA VAL A 192 21.08 3.51 12.89
C VAL A 192 19.61 3.06 12.95
N LEU A 193 19.23 2.03 12.19
CA LEU A 193 17.87 1.49 12.21
C LEU A 193 17.52 0.88 13.58
N ASP A 194 18.46 0.17 14.23
CA ASP A 194 18.26 -0.34 15.59
C ASP A 194 18.12 0.79 16.62
N SER A 195 18.91 1.85 16.47
CA SER A 195 18.82 3.05 17.30
C SER A 195 17.46 3.72 17.14
N ALA A 196 17.00 3.93 15.90
CA ALA A 196 15.72 4.53 15.59
C ALA A 196 14.55 3.70 16.16
N ARG A 197 14.59 2.38 15.99
CA ARG A 197 13.56 1.47 16.52
C ARG A 197 13.54 1.40 18.04
N ARG A 198 14.70 1.40 18.70
CA ARG A 198 14.81 1.32 20.18
C ARG A 198 14.68 2.67 20.88
N LEU A 199 14.74 3.77 20.13
CA LEU A 199 14.83 5.13 20.67
C LEU A 199 16.04 5.31 21.61
N VAL A 200 17.17 4.66 21.25
CA VAL A 200 18.41 4.70 22.03
C VAL A 200 19.56 5.00 21.07
N PRO A 201 20.35 6.08 21.28
CA PRO A 201 21.47 6.40 20.43
C PRO A 201 22.51 5.28 20.35
N VAL A 202 23.27 5.27 19.26
CA VAL A 202 24.43 4.37 19.12
C VAL A 202 25.51 4.83 20.10
N ASP A 203 25.89 3.95 21.02
CA ASP A 203 26.97 4.25 21.98
C ASP A 203 28.34 4.11 21.29
N PRO A 204 29.08 5.20 21.06
CA PRO A 204 30.35 5.14 20.35
C PRO A 204 31.46 4.44 21.14
N ARG A 205 31.26 4.20 22.45
CA ARG A 205 32.24 3.53 23.33
C ARG A 205 32.04 2.03 23.40
N ARG A 206 30.89 1.52 22.94
CA ARG A 206 30.61 0.08 22.88
C ARG A 206 30.98 -0.45 21.51
N SER A 207 31.22 -1.75 21.42
CA SER A 207 31.24 -2.42 20.12
C SER A 207 29.93 -2.11 19.38
N PRO A 208 29.99 -1.91 18.05
CA PRO A 208 28.81 -1.75 17.21
C PRO A 208 27.70 -2.75 17.56
N LEU A 209 26.43 -2.33 17.47
CA LEU A 209 25.32 -3.19 17.83
C LEU A 209 25.22 -4.37 16.88
N ASP A 210 25.52 -4.14 15.61
CA ASP A 210 25.75 -5.12 14.56
C ASP A 210 27.21 -5.61 14.57
N SER A 211 27.48 -6.81 14.05
CA SER A 211 28.86 -7.34 13.97
C SER A 211 29.56 -7.01 12.65
N GLY A 212 28.83 -6.53 11.63
CA GLY A 212 29.36 -6.43 10.27
C GLY A 212 29.24 -7.73 9.47
N GLU A 213 28.87 -8.85 10.10
CA GLU A 213 28.84 -10.19 9.50
C GLU A 213 27.46 -10.64 8.96
N ARG A 214 26.42 -9.80 9.07
CA ARG A 214 25.02 -10.15 8.74
C ARG A 214 24.63 -9.82 7.29
N TRP A 215 25.59 -9.90 6.36
CA TRP A 215 25.36 -9.75 4.91
C TRP A 215 24.92 -11.07 4.25
N LEU A 216 24.49 -11.04 2.99
CA LEU A 216 24.10 -12.25 2.25
C LEU A 216 25.33 -13.05 1.82
N LYS A 217 25.81 -13.94 2.69
CA LYS A 217 26.99 -14.79 2.45
C LYS A 217 26.77 -15.78 1.32
N GLY A 218 27.79 -15.90 0.46
CA GLY A 218 27.87 -16.96 -0.55
C GLY A 218 28.16 -18.34 0.06
N GLU A 219 28.10 -19.38 -0.79
CA GLU A 219 28.22 -20.79 -0.36
C GLU A 219 29.55 -21.07 0.37
N ASP A 220 30.68 -20.55 -0.13
CA ASP A 220 31.99 -20.82 0.47
C ASP A 220 32.13 -20.24 1.88
N ALA A 221 31.66 -19.00 2.09
CA ALA A 221 31.67 -18.37 3.41
C ALA A 221 30.73 -19.10 4.40
N MET A 222 29.60 -19.62 3.91
CA MET A 222 28.69 -20.43 4.71
C MET A 222 29.29 -21.81 5.03
N ARG A 223 30.03 -22.41 4.10
CA ARG A 223 30.75 -23.68 4.30
C ARG A 223 31.81 -23.54 5.38
N GLU A 224 32.66 -22.52 5.29
CA GLU A 224 33.68 -22.23 6.30
C GLU A 224 33.05 -22.00 7.68
N THR A 225 31.92 -21.28 7.72
CA THR A 225 31.17 -21.06 8.96
C THR A 225 30.66 -22.39 9.55
N ALA A 226 30.12 -23.28 8.72
CA ALA A 226 29.67 -24.60 9.13
C ALA A 226 30.82 -25.46 9.68
N GLU A 227 32.00 -25.43 9.04
CA GLU A 227 33.20 -26.15 9.48
C GLU A 227 33.69 -25.65 10.85
N ARG A 228 33.76 -24.33 11.04
CA ARG A 228 34.13 -23.73 12.33
C ARG A 228 33.17 -24.14 13.44
N ILE A 229 31.86 -24.10 13.19
CA ILE A 229 30.83 -24.49 14.17
C ILE A 229 30.93 -25.99 14.50
N ALA A 230 31.04 -26.86 13.48
CA ALA A 230 31.12 -28.30 13.65
C ALA A 230 32.36 -28.72 14.42
N SER A 231 33.51 -28.13 14.08
CA SER A 231 34.78 -28.34 14.79
C SER A 231 34.68 -27.89 16.25
N ALA A 232 34.14 -26.69 16.51
CA ALA A 232 33.95 -26.19 17.86
C ALA A 232 32.93 -26.99 18.70
N ALA A 233 31.98 -27.67 18.04
CA ALA A 233 31.03 -28.58 18.69
C ALA A 233 31.62 -29.96 19.02
N GLY A 234 32.85 -30.25 18.56
CA GLY A 234 33.49 -31.55 18.74
C GLY A 234 32.83 -32.68 17.95
N LEU A 235 32.12 -32.34 16.86
CA LEU A 235 31.44 -33.33 16.01
C LEU A 235 32.38 -33.84 14.91
N GLY A 236 32.25 -35.13 14.58
CA GLY A 236 33.15 -35.82 13.65
C GLY A 236 33.11 -35.30 12.21
N GLN A 237 34.01 -35.86 11.38
CA GLN A 237 34.10 -35.53 9.95
C GLN A 237 32.72 -35.67 9.26
N GLY A 238 32.38 -34.68 8.43
CA GLY A 238 31.09 -34.61 7.73
C GLY A 238 29.95 -33.92 8.49
N ALA A 239 30.12 -33.52 9.76
CA ALA A 239 29.09 -32.78 10.50
C ALA A 239 28.73 -31.43 9.84
N ALA A 240 29.72 -30.70 9.33
CA ALA A 240 29.52 -29.47 8.55
C ALA A 240 28.68 -29.73 7.29
N ALA A 241 29.01 -30.78 6.53
CA ALA A 241 28.28 -31.18 5.34
C ALA A 241 26.83 -31.56 5.65
N ARG A 242 26.59 -32.31 6.74
CA ARG A 242 25.22 -32.63 7.20
C ARG A 242 24.43 -31.39 7.59
N LEU A 243 25.04 -30.44 8.30
CA LEU A 243 24.38 -29.18 8.68
C LEU A 243 23.95 -28.37 7.44
N LEU A 244 24.81 -28.27 6.43
CA LEU A 244 24.48 -27.62 5.16
C LEU A 244 23.40 -28.40 4.39
N ALA A 245 23.48 -29.73 4.36
CA ALA A 245 22.49 -30.58 3.72
C ALA A 245 21.10 -30.42 4.37
N GLU A 246 21.01 -30.38 5.70
CA GLU A 246 19.75 -30.14 6.40
C GLU A 246 19.22 -28.71 6.20
N THR A 247 20.11 -27.73 6.06
CA THR A 247 19.72 -26.36 5.69
C THR A 247 19.08 -26.34 4.31
N ARG A 248 19.68 -27.01 3.33
CA ARG A 248 19.13 -27.17 1.97
C ARG A 248 17.81 -27.93 1.98
N HIS A 249 17.74 -29.08 2.64
CA HIS A 249 16.53 -29.89 2.73
C HIS A 249 15.37 -29.11 3.38
N THR A 250 15.66 -28.34 4.42
CA THR A 250 14.67 -27.47 5.07
C THR A 250 14.17 -26.39 4.12
N ALA A 251 15.06 -25.76 3.33
CA ALA A 251 14.67 -24.78 2.32
C ALA A 251 13.80 -25.38 1.21
N GLU A 252 14.15 -26.57 0.72
CA GLU A 252 13.38 -27.30 -0.30
C GLU A 252 11.98 -27.67 0.20
N ALA A 253 11.85 -28.08 1.47
CA ALA A 253 10.56 -28.38 2.08
C ALA A 253 9.66 -27.13 2.25
N CYS A 254 10.25 -25.94 2.35
CA CYS A 254 9.54 -24.68 2.54
C CYS A 254 9.27 -23.92 1.22
N ARG A 255 9.30 -24.63 0.08
CA ARG A 255 8.99 -24.02 -1.22
C ARG A 255 7.49 -23.72 -1.31
N VAL A 256 7.18 -22.48 -1.69
CA VAL A 256 5.83 -21.98 -1.93
C VAL A 256 5.76 -21.50 -3.38
N ASP A 257 4.73 -21.89 -4.11
CA ASP A 257 4.49 -21.45 -5.48
C ASP A 257 3.75 -20.10 -5.50
N PRO A 258 4.29 -19.05 -6.16
CA PRO A 258 3.65 -17.74 -6.17
C PRO A 258 2.22 -17.74 -6.70
N ALA A 259 1.91 -18.55 -7.72
CA ALA A 259 0.57 -18.57 -8.30
C ALA A 259 -0.37 -19.51 -7.54
N ALA A 260 0.04 -20.77 -7.35
CA ALA A 260 -0.83 -21.80 -6.78
C ALA A 260 -1.03 -21.65 -5.27
N ASP A 261 -0.02 -21.18 -4.54
CA ASP A 261 -0.06 -21.14 -3.08
C ASP A 261 -0.35 -19.74 -2.51
N ILE A 262 0.22 -18.69 -3.13
CA ILE A 262 0.03 -17.30 -2.68
C ILE A 262 -1.18 -16.65 -3.39
N GLY A 263 -1.44 -17.03 -4.65
CA GLY A 263 -2.54 -16.47 -5.46
C GLY A 263 -2.12 -15.35 -6.40
N VAL A 264 -0.83 -15.18 -6.70
CA VAL A 264 -0.34 -14.15 -7.64
C VAL A 264 -0.93 -14.39 -9.03
N GLY A 265 -1.54 -13.36 -9.61
CA GLY A 265 -2.24 -13.39 -10.89
C GLY A 265 -3.65 -13.99 -10.85
N GLY A 266 -4.11 -14.45 -9.67
CA GLY A 266 -5.50 -14.86 -9.44
C GLY A 266 -6.44 -13.66 -9.36
N VAL A 267 -7.75 -13.88 -9.45
CA VAL A 267 -8.76 -12.82 -9.23
C VAL A 267 -9.74 -13.29 -8.18
N HIS A 268 -9.88 -12.49 -7.12
CA HIS A 268 -10.67 -12.85 -5.94
C HIS A 268 -11.72 -11.79 -5.63
N PHE A 269 -12.98 -12.12 -5.88
CA PHE A 269 -14.13 -11.26 -5.61
C PHE A 269 -14.99 -11.79 -4.47
N PRO A 270 -15.74 -10.92 -3.76
CA PRO A 270 -16.73 -11.36 -2.79
C PRO A 270 -17.70 -12.38 -3.37
N GLU A 271 -18.18 -13.30 -2.53
CA GLU A 271 -19.07 -14.37 -2.96
C GLU A 271 -20.39 -13.80 -3.53
N PRO A 272 -20.92 -14.34 -4.65
CA PRO A 272 -22.09 -13.76 -5.33
C PRO A 272 -23.33 -13.54 -4.44
N HIS A 273 -23.51 -14.32 -3.38
CA HIS A 273 -24.64 -14.15 -2.47
C HIS A 273 -24.61 -12.83 -1.68
N LEU A 274 -23.43 -12.26 -1.45
CA LEU A 274 -23.25 -10.96 -0.75
C LEU A 274 -23.74 -9.78 -1.58
N VAL A 275 -23.85 -9.96 -2.90
CA VAL A 275 -24.27 -8.92 -3.86
C VAL A 275 -25.59 -9.26 -4.55
N GLY A 276 -26.45 -10.03 -3.86
CA GLY A 276 -27.79 -10.37 -4.35
C GLY A 276 -27.83 -11.43 -5.47
N ALA A 277 -26.69 -12.09 -5.75
CA ALA A 277 -26.56 -13.15 -6.76
C ALA A 277 -26.43 -14.56 -6.17
N GLY A 278 -27.10 -14.83 -5.05
CA GLY A 278 -27.07 -16.16 -4.40
C GLY A 278 -27.95 -17.23 -5.06
N ARG A 279 -28.99 -16.83 -5.82
CA ARG A 279 -29.97 -17.74 -6.46
C ARG A 279 -29.83 -17.85 -7.98
N ARG A 280 -29.01 -17.00 -8.58
CA ARG A 280 -28.79 -16.86 -10.04
C ARG A 280 -27.33 -16.53 -10.25
N THR A 281 -26.79 -16.77 -11.45
CA THR A 281 -25.42 -16.35 -11.78
C THR A 281 -25.27 -14.82 -11.69
N ALA A 282 -24.10 -14.35 -11.27
CA ALA A 282 -23.80 -12.92 -11.18
C ALA A 282 -24.06 -12.19 -12.51
N GLN A 283 -23.66 -12.79 -13.64
CA GLN A 283 -23.92 -12.24 -14.97
C GLN A 283 -25.41 -12.01 -15.26
N ARG A 284 -26.29 -12.94 -14.83
CA ARG A 284 -27.74 -12.80 -15.04
C ARG A 284 -28.33 -11.70 -14.16
N VAL A 285 -27.85 -11.57 -12.92
CA VAL A 285 -28.27 -10.49 -12.03
C VAL A 285 -27.81 -9.14 -12.56
N LEU A 286 -26.56 -9.03 -13.01
CA LEU A 286 -26.01 -7.84 -13.63
C LEU A 286 -26.83 -7.39 -14.85
N ALA A 287 -27.10 -8.32 -15.78
CA ALA A 287 -27.91 -8.02 -16.95
C ALA A 287 -29.33 -7.56 -16.59
N SER A 288 -29.94 -8.18 -15.57
CA SER A 288 -31.28 -7.79 -15.09
C SER A 288 -31.29 -6.38 -14.48
N ARG A 289 -30.28 -6.04 -13.66
CA ARG A 289 -30.13 -4.69 -13.08
C ARG A 289 -29.86 -3.65 -14.16
N ALA A 290 -29.00 -3.94 -15.14
CA ALA A 290 -28.71 -3.04 -16.25
C ALA A 290 -29.98 -2.76 -17.09
N ALA A 291 -30.76 -3.81 -17.41
CA ALA A 291 -32.03 -3.66 -18.12
C ALA A 291 -33.07 -2.85 -17.32
N ALA A 292 -33.13 -3.01 -16.00
CA ALA A 292 -33.98 -2.16 -15.17
C ALA A 292 -33.51 -0.69 -15.17
N GLY A 293 -32.19 -0.48 -15.12
CA GLY A 293 -31.56 0.85 -15.25
C GLY A 293 -31.92 1.55 -16.56
N MET A 294 -32.07 0.80 -17.67
CA MET A 294 -32.49 1.36 -18.97
C MET A 294 -33.86 2.03 -18.87
N VAL A 295 -34.80 1.41 -18.15
CA VAL A 295 -36.16 1.92 -17.95
C VAL A 295 -36.15 3.10 -16.98
N LEU A 296 -35.45 2.96 -15.85
CA LEU A 296 -35.39 4.01 -14.82
C LEU A 296 -34.81 5.33 -15.34
N ARG A 297 -33.90 5.26 -16.32
CA ARG A 297 -33.23 6.40 -16.92
C ARG A 297 -33.82 6.82 -18.28
N GLY A 298 -34.85 6.13 -18.76
CA GLY A 298 -35.55 6.48 -20.01
C GLY A 298 -34.80 6.15 -21.30
N HIS A 299 -33.81 5.27 -21.26
CA HIS A 299 -33.05 4.83 -22.44
C HIS A 299 -33.65 3.60 -23.14
N ASP A 300 -34.66 2.96 -22.54
CA ASP A 300 -35.28 1.71 -23.00
C ASP A 300 -35.84 1.77 -24.43
N ARG A 301 -36.18 2.96 -24.92
CA ARG A 301 -36.70 3.18 -26.29
C ARG A 301 -35.62 3.34 -27.35
N ASN A 302 -34.35 3.50 -26.98
CA ASN A 302 -33.26 3.75 -27.92
C ASN A 302 -32.48 2.46 -28.25
N PRO A 303 -32.53 1.94 -29.49
CA PRO A 303 -31.81 0.73 -29.87
C PRO A 303 -30.29 0.81 -29.70
N ALA A 304 -29.69 2.00 -29.85
CA ALA A 304 -28.24 2.17 -29.72
C ALA A 304 -27.75 1.88 -28.30
N TYR A 305 -28.55 2.22 -27.28
CA TYR A 305 -28.23 1.94 -25.88
C TYR A 305 -28.32 0.44 -25.58
N TRP A 306 -29.35 -0.24 -26.11
CA TRP A 306 -29.44 -1.70 -25.99
C TRP A 306 -28.25 -2.39 -26.63
N GLU A 307 -27.84 -1.97 -27.83
CA GLU A 307 -26.68 -2.55 -28.50
C GLU A 307 -25.39 -2.32 -27.69
N ARG A 308 -25.18 -1.10 -27.17
CA ARG A 308 -24.04 -0.77 -26.30
C ARG A 308 -24.06 -1.62 -25.03
N MET A 309 -25.19 -1.71 -24.33
CA MET A 309 -25.31 -2.48 -23.09
C MET A 309 -24.98 -3.96 -23.32
N HIS A 310 -25.52 -4.59 -24.37
CA HIS A 310 -25.23 -6.00 -24.67
C HIS A 310 -23.75 -6.22 -24.97
N ARG A 311 -23.12 -5.34 -25.78
CA ARG A 311 -21.67 -5.43 -26.06
C ARG A 311 -20.84 -5.31 -24.79
N GLU A 312 -21.18 -4.39 -23.88
CA GLU A 312 -20.48 -4.25 -22.61
C GLU A 312 -20.67 -5.48 -21.71
N LEU A 313 -21.90 -6.00 -21.60
CA LEU A 313 -22.18 -7.21 -20.83
C LEU A 313 -21.41 -8.42 -21.36
N ASP A 314 -21.21 -8.53 -22.67
CA ASP A 314 -20.39 -9.58 -23.29
C ASP A 314 -18.90 -9.45 -22.96
N ILE A 315 -18.39 -8.21 -22.87
CA ILE A 315 -17.01 -7.96 -22.44
C ILE A 315 -16.84 -8.34 -20.97
N ILE A 316 -17.81 -7.96 -20.12
CA ILE A 316 -17.81 -8.28 -18.69
C ILE A 316 -17.89 -9.80 -18.47
N ALA A 317 -18.74 -10.49 -19.24
CA ALA A 317 -18.87 -11.94 -19.19
C ALA A 317 -17.57 -12.64 -19.60
N HIS A 318 -16.89 -12.15 -20.65
CA HIS A 318 -15.63 -12.70 -21.13
C HIS A 318 -14.54 -12.73 -20.05
N HIS A 319 -14.48 -11.69 -19.21
CA HIS A 319 -13.53 -11.59 -18.10
C HIS A 319 -14.04 -12.16 -16.77
N ASN A 320 -15.29 -12.65 -16.71
CA ASN A 320 -15.95 -13.09 -15.48
C ASN A 320 -16.02 -12.00 -14.39
N PHE A 321 -16.23 -10.74 -14.77
CA PHE A 321 -16.24 -9.59 -13.86
C PHE A 321 -17.62 -9.20 -13.36
N ALA A 322 -18.66 -10.01 -13.59
CA ALA A 322 -20.02 -9.65 -13.18
C ALA A 322 -20.14 -9.36 -11.68
N THR A 323 -19.48 -10.18 -10.85
CA THR A 323 -19.45 -10.00 -9.40
C THR A 323 -18.76 -8.69 -9.00
N TYR A 324 -17.67 -8.32 -9.68
CA TYR A 324 -17.00 -7.03 -9.46
C TYR A 324 -17.96 -5.85 -9.63
N PHE A 325 -18.69 -5.79 -10.76
CA PHE A 325 -19.64 -4.70 -11.02
C PHE A 325 -20.76 -4.66 -9.98
N LEU A 326 -21.27 -5.83 -9.56
CA LEU A 326 -22.29 -5.92 -8.54
C LEU A 326 -21.78 -5.51 -7.15
N THR A 327 -20.52 -5.83 -6.81
CA THR A 327 -19.88 -5.40 -5.57
C THR A 327 -19.76 -3.88 -5.52
N VAL A 328 -19.24 -3.24 -6.59
CA VAL A 328 -19.12 -1.78 -6.64
C VAL A 328 -20.50 -1.12 -6.60
N ALA A 329 -21.48 -1.64 -7.35
CA ALA A 329 -22.86 -1.16 -7.30
C ALA A 329 -23.45 -1.25 -5.88
N GLN A 330 -23.22 -2.37 -5.18
CA GLN A 330 -23.69 -2.54 -3.80
C GLN A 330 -23.08 -1.52 -2.85
N VAL A 331 -21.77 -1.24 -2.97
CA VAL A 331 -21.13 -0.20 -2.15
C VAL A 331 -21.73 1.17 -2.44
N VAL A 332 -21.93 1.52 -3.72
CA VAL A 332 -22.56 2.80 -4.10
C VAL A 332 -23.98 2.91 -3.55
N ASP A 333 -24.77 1.83 -3.65
CA ASP A 333 -26.12 1.78 -3.08
C ASP A 333 -26.11 1.99 -1.56
N ASP A 334 -25.15 1.38 -0.85
CA ASP A 334 -24.99 1.52 0.60
C ASP A 334 -24.62 2.95 1.01
N VAL A 335 -23.71 3.59 0.26
CA VAL A 335 -23.30 4.98 0.52
C VAL A 335 -24.47 5.94 0.31
N ARG A 336 -25.30 5.71 -0.71
CA ARG A 336 -26.53 6.48 -0.93
C ARG A 336 -27.55 6.27 0.17
N GLU A 337 -27.73 5.03 0.65
CA GLU A 337 -28.62 4.71 1.77
C GLU A 337 -28.23 5.47 3.06
N MET A 338 -26.92 5.70 3.27
CA MET A 338 -26.41 6.51 4.37
C MET A 338 -26.66 8.02 4.22
N GLY A 339 -27.21 8.46 3.08
CA GLY A 339 -27.37 9.87 2.73
C GLY A 339 -26.06 10.58 2.44
N ILE A 340 -25.01 9.85 2.06
CA ILE A 340 -23.69 10.40 1.70
C ILE A 340 -23.62 10.57 0.19
N ARG A 341 -23.11 11.72 -0.28
CA ARG A 341 -22.86 11.94 -1.71
C ARG A 341 -21.79 10.99 -2.24
N VAL A 342 -22.06 10.40 -3.41
CA VAL A 342 -21.14 9.50 -4.11
C VAL A 342 -21.15 9.77 -5.60
N ALA A 343 -19.97 9.80 -6.20
CA ALA A 343 -19.78 9.93 -7.63
C ALA A 343 -18.61 9.05 -8.10
N ALA A 344 -18.80 8.24 -9.14
CA ALA A 344 -17.69 7.53 -9.75
C ALA A 344 -16.87 8.44 -10.68
N ARG A 345 -15.58 8.16 -10.81
CA ARG A 345 -14.66 8.88 -11.70
C ARG A 345 -13.76 7.91 -12.47
N GLY A 346 -12.87 8.48 -13.29
CA GLY A 346 -11.89 7.72 -14.06
C GLY A 346 -12.50 7.03 -15.29
N SER A 347 -11.83 6.00 -15.78
CA SER A 347 -12.26 5.29 -17.01
C SER A 347 -13.60 4.58 -16.83
N GLY A 348 -14.00 4.23 -15.60
CA GLY A 348 -15.29 3.62 -15.30
C GLY A 348 -16.51 4.42 -15.80
N ALA A 349 -16.37 5.75 -15.99
CA ALA A 349 -17.41 6.59 -16.58
C ALA A 349 -17.70 6.26 -18.06
N GLY A 350 -16.79 5.57 -18.77
CA GLY A 350 -16.99 5.13 -20.15
C GLY A 350 -17.88 3.89 -20.33
N SER A 351 -18.34 3.28 -19.22
CA SER A 351 -19.22 2.11 -19.24
C SER A 351 -20.68 2.50 -19.05
N LEU A 352 -21.51 2.16 -20.03
CA LEU A 352 -22.96 2.27 -19.93
C LEU A 352 -23.49 1.37 -18.81
N VAL A 353 -22.92 0.19 -18.60
CA VAL A 353 -23.31 -0.69 -17.47
C VAL A 353 -23.10 0.02 -16.12
N ASN A 354 -21.98 0.72 -15.92
CA ASN A 354 -21.78 1.51 -14.70
C ASN A 354 -22.82 2.63 -14.56
N HIS A 355 -23.15 3.32 -15.65
CA HIS A 355 -24.20 4.35 -15.64
C HIS A 355 -25.57 3.77 -15.25
N LEU A 356 -25.97 2.65 -15.87
CA LEU A 356 -27.26 1.99 -15.63
C LEU A 356 -27.38 1.43 -14.21
N LEU A 357 -26.29 0.97 -13.61
CA LEU A 357 -26.24 0.56 -12.21
C LEU A 357 -26.24 1.75 -11.23
N GLY A 358 -26.11 2.98 -11.75
CA GLY A 358 -25.97 4.18 -10.94
C GLY A 358 -24.59 4.33 -10.30
N ILE A 359 -23.57 3.62 -10.75
CA ILE A 359 -22.19 3.82 -10.28
C ILE A 359 -21.67 5.15 -10.85
N ALA A 360 -21.77 5.32 -12.17
CA ALA A 360 -21.40 6.56 -12.86
C ALA A 360 -22.65 7.42 -13.12
N HIS A 361 -22.52 8.73 -12.99
CA HIS A 361 -23.60 9.67 -13.29
C HIS A 361 -23.60 10.11 -14.75
N ALA A 362 -22.43 10.32 -15.35
CA ALA A 362 -22.29 10.72 -16.75
C ALA A 362 -22.83 9.64 -17.70
N ASP A 363 -23.53 10.05 -18.75
CA ASP A 363 -23.98 9.16 -19.82
C ASP A 363 -22.86 8.96 -20.86
N PRO A 364 -22.29 7.75 -20.97
CA PRO A 364 -21.17 7.51 -21.89
C PRO A 364 -21.59 7.51 -23.35
N VAL A 365 -22.86 7.26 -23.68
CA VAL A 365 -23.33 7.26 -25.07
C VAL A 365 -23.54 8.70 -25.52
N GLU A 366 -24.15 9.54 -24.70
CA GLU A 366 -24.34 10.96 -24.99
C GLU A 366 -22.99 11.70 -25.15
N HIS A 367 -22.05 11.43 -24.26
CA HIS A 367 -20.74 12.11 -24.26
C HIS A 367 -19.67 11.41 -25.11
N GLY A 368 -20.01 10.38 -25.88
CA GLY A 368 -19.07 9.67 -26.76
C GLY A 368 -17.93 8.95 -26.02
N LEU A 369 -18.12 8.58 -24.75
CA LEU A 369 -17.12 7.91 -23.94
C LEU A 369 -16.99 6.43 -24.32
N LEU A 370 -15.75 5.93 -24.27
CA LEU A 370 -15.41 4.60 -24.80
C LEU A 370 -15.25 3.55 -23.70
N MET A 371 -15.98 2.45 -23.83
CA MET A 371 -15.86 1.28 -22.95
C MET A 371 -14.45 0.69 -23.05
N GLU A 372 -13.87 0.64 -24.24
CA GLU A 372 -12.57 0.01 -24.50
C GLU A 372 -11.42 0.66 -23.71
N ARG A 373 -11.58 1.94 -23.31
CA ARG A 373 -10.65 2.63 -22.42
C ARG A 373 -10.71 2.08 -20.99
N PHE A 374 -11.90 1.67 -20.55
CA PHE A 374 -12.14 1.04 -19.26
C PHE A 374 -11.80 -0.46 -19.31
N LEU A 375 -12.48 -1.21 -20.17
CA LEU A 375 -12.38 -2.66 -20.27
C LEU A 375 -12.53 -3.12 -21.74
N SER A 376 -11.67 -4.04 -22.19
CA SER A 376 -11.75 -4.62 -23.53
C SER A 376 -11.41 -6.11 -23.52
N LYS A 377 -11.87 -6.88 -24.52
CA LYS A 377 -11.54 -8.32 -24.63
C LYS A 377 -10.05 -8.59 -24.93
N ARG A 378 -9.31 -7.60 -25.43
CA ARG A 378 -7.91 -7.78 -25.88
C ARG A 378 -6.89 -7.50 -24.79
N ARG A 379 -7.28 -6.81 -23.72
CA ARG A 379 -6.40 -6.43 -22.62
C ARG A 379 -7.01 -6.91 -21.32
N PHE A 380 -6.36 -7.87 -20.67
CA PHE A 380 -6.68 -8.24 -19.30
C PHE A 380 -6.02 -7.23 -18.36
N VAL A 381 -6.85 -6.37 -17.77
CA VAL A 381 -6.48 -5.44 -16.69
C VAL A 381 -7.66 -5.44 -15.73
N LEU A 382 -7.38 -5.51 -14.43
CA LEU A 382 -8.43 -5.38 -13.43
C LEU A 382 -9.08 -3.99 -13.56
N PRO A 383 -10.41 -3.92 -13.69
CA PRO A 383 -11.10 -2.64 -13.77
C PRO A 383 -10.89 -1.88 -12.47
N ASP A 384 -10.56 -0.60 -12.58
CA ASP A 384 -10.43 0.32 -11.45
C ASP A 384 -11.60 1.32 -11.51
N ILE A 385 -12.52 1.23 -10.55
CA ILE A 385 -13.62 2.17 -10.39
C ILE A 385 -13.35 2.95 -9.10
N ASP A 386 -12.95 4.20 -9.28
CA ASP A 386 -12.79 5.14 -8.19
C ASP A 386 -14.16 5.72 -7.82
N ILE A 387 -14.49 5.75 -6.52
CA ILE A 387 -15.66 6.45 -6.00
C ILE A 387 -15.24 7.62 -5.10
N ASP A 388 -15.70 8.81 -5.44
CA ASP A 388 -15.55 10.02 -4.64
C ASP A 388 -16.73 10.14 -3.67
N VAL A 389 -16.43 10.33 -2.39
CA VAL A 389 -17.39 10.52 -1.29
C VAL A 389 -17.08 11.79 -0.50
N GLU A 390 -17.98 12.19 0.38
CA GLU A 390 -17.75 13.29 1.32
C GLU A 390 -16.53 13.00 2.21
N SER A 391 -15.50 13.86 2.13
CA SER A 391 -14.28 13.72 2.93
C SER A 391 -14.52 13.60 4.44
N ALA A 392 -15.54 14.29 4.96
CA ALA A 392 -15.88 14.28 6.38
C ALA A 392 -16.52 12.96 6.84
N ARG A 393 -17.15 12.22 5.92
CA ARG A 393 -17.90 10.98 6.19
C ARG A 393 -17.21 9.73 5.61
N ARG A 394 -16.01 9.85 5.02
CA ARG A 394 -15.30 8.74 4.37
C ARG A 394 -15.11 7.52 5.27
N LEU A 395 -14.75 7.72 6.54
CA LEU A 395 -14.51 6.59 7.45
C LEU A 395 -15.81 5.85 7.81
N ASP A 396 -16.96 6.53 7.76
CA ASP A 396 -18.26 5.87 7.93
C ASP A 396 -18.56 4.95 6.75
N VAL A 397 -18.18 5.36 5.53
CA VAL A 397 -18.27 4.49 4.34
C VAL A 397 -17.40 3.25 4.52
N TYR A 398 -16.18 3.38 5.06
CA TYR A 398 -15.32 2.22 5.31
C TYR A 398 -15.97 1.25 6.31
N ARG A 399 -16.53 1.77 7.41
CA ARG A 399 -17.27 0.96 8.39
C ARG A 399 -18.44 0.23 7.75
N ARG A 400 -19.23 0.93 6.92
CA ARG A 400 -20.36 0.32 6.20
C ARG A 400 -19.92 -0.80 5.26
N ILE A 401 -18.82 -0.62 4.53
CA ILE A 401 -18.27 -1.66 3.65
C ILE A 401 -17.84 -2.88 4.48
N ILE A 402 -17.13 -2.68 5.59
CA ILE A 402 -16.70 -3.77 6.49
C ILE A 402 -17.92 -4.50 7.07
N GLU A 403 -18.94 -3.78 7.51
CA GLU A 403 -20.20 -4.35 8.01
C GLU A 403 -20.94 -5.15 6.92
N ARG A 404 -20.93 -4.67 5.67
CA ARG A 404 -21.63 -5.30 4.54
C ARG A 404 -21.00 -6.63 4.13
N PHE A 405 -19.67 -6.69 4.02
CA PHE A 405 -18.96 -7.85 3.44
C PHE A 405 -18.26 -8.72 4.49
N GLY A 406 -18.10 -8.22 5.71
CA GLY A 406 -17.42 -8.90 6.81
C GLY A 406 -15.93 -8.55 6.92
N PRO A 407 -15.38 -8.46 8.14
CA PRO A 407 -13.97 -8.11 8.36
C PRO A 407 -12.98 -9.12 7.78
N GLU A 408 -13.41 -10.35 7.51
CA GLU A 408 -12.62 -11.41 6.87
C GLU A 408 -12.47 -11.23 5.35
N ARG A 409 -13.28 -10.34 4.73
CA ARG A 409 -13.28 -10.06 3.28
C ARG A 409 -12.82 -8.65 2.92
N VAL A 410 -12.68 -7.79 3.92
CA VAL A 410 -12.40 -6.37 3.75
C VAL A 410 -11.18 -5.97 4.55
N ALA A 411 -10.22 -5.32 3.89
CA ALA A 411 -9.08 -4.71 4.54
C ALA A 411 -8.71 -3.40 3.84
N THR A 412 -8.15 -2.43 4.56
CA THR A 412 -7.52 -1.26 3.93
C THR A 412 -6.15 -1.62 3.39
N VAL A 413 -5.64 -0.87 2.42
CA VAL A 413 -4.30 -1.09 1.83
C VAL A 413 -3.22 -0.41 2.67
N ALA A 414 -2.05 -1.05 2.82
CA ALA A 414 -0.90 -0.40 3.43
C ALA A 414 -0.22 0.60 2.49
N MET A 415 0.36 1.63 3.08
CA MET A 415 1.23 2.59 2.41
C MET A 415 2.57 2.61 3.17
N PRO A 416 3.56 1.84 2.73
CA PRO A 416 4.90 1.88 3.29
C PRO A 416 5.51 3.27 3.15
N GLU A 417 5.93 3.85 4.27
CA GLU A 417 6.66 5.11 4.27
C GLU A 417 8.15 4.81 4.15
N THR A 418 8.79 5.33 3.12
CA THR A 418 10.23 5.18 2.92
C THR A 418 10.99 6.42 3.40
N TYR A 419 12.26 6.22 3.74
CA TYR A 419 13.14 7.32 4.11
C TYR A 419 13.32 8.31 2.96
N ARG A 420 13.02 9.58 3.28
CA ARG A 420 13.40 10.78 2.52
C ARG A 420 14.39 11.59 3.32
N VAL A 421 15.09 12.53 2.67
CA VAL A 421 16.23 13.25 3.26
C VAL A 421 15.95 13.82 4.65
N ARG A 422 14.77 14.44 4.85
CA ARG A 422 14.40 15.06 6.13
C ARG A 422 14.26 14.04 7.27
N HIS A 423 13.66 12.88 7.00
CA HIS A 423 13.51 11.83 8.02
C HIS A 423 14.84 11.10 8.27
N ALA A 424 15.62 10.88 7.21
CA ALA A 424 16.94 10.27 7.33
C ALA A 424 17.88 11.15 8.20
N ILE A 425 17.92 12.47 7.97
CA ILE A 425 18.70 13.40 8.81
C ILE A 425 18.28 13.31 10.27
N ARG A 426 16.98 13.27 10.56
CA ARG A 426 16.47 13.20 11.94
C ARG A 426 16.87 11.92 12.65
N ASP A 427 16.68 10.78 12.01
CA ASP A 427 16.94 9.48 12.63
C ASP A 427 18.46 9.21 12.75
N VAL A 428 19.27 9.61 11.77
CA VAL A 428 20.74 9.55 11.87
C VAL A 428 21.25 10.53 12.93
N GLY A 429 20.75 11.77 12.95
CA GLY A 429 21.16 12.76 13.96
C GLY A 429 20.86 12.29 15.38
N ALA A 430 19.69 11.68 15.60
CA ALA A 430 19.34 11.05 16.88
C ALA A 430 20.27 9.86 17.20
N ALA A 431 20.57 9.00 16.23
CA ALA A 431 21.47 7.87 16.40
C ALA A 431 22.90 8.30 16.78
N LEU A 432 23.38 9.42 16.22
CA LEU A 432 24.69 10.00 16.50
C LEU A 432 24.70 10.91 17.75
N SER A 433 23.59 11.00 18.50
CA SER A 433 23.45 11.90 19.66
C SER A 433 23.70 13.38 19.34
N MET A 434 23.32 13.84 18.15
CA MET A 434 23.42 15.26 17.76
C MET A 434 22.41 16.11 18.53
N ASP A 435 22.69 17.42 18.63
CA ASP A 435 21.73 18.36 19.21
C ASP A 435 20.41 18.33 18.40
N PRO A 436 19.25 18.17 19.06
CA PRO A 436 18.01 18.02 18.33
C PRO A 436 17.55 19.29 17.60
N ALA A 437 17.94 20.48 18.07
CA ALA A 437 17.60 21.73 17.38
C ALA A 437 18.51 21.96 16.16
N GLU A 438 19.78 21.57 16.25
CA GLU A 438 20.68 21.48 15.10
C GLU A 438 20.16 20.48 14.06
N THR A 439 19.76 19.29 14.49
CA THR A 439 19.22 18.24 13.61
C THR A 439 17.95 18.70 12.87
N ASP A 440 17.00 19.34 13.57
CA ASP A 440 15.76 19.82 12.93
C ASP A 440 16.02 21.00 11.98
N ARG A 441 16.98 21.89 12.30
CA ARG A 441 17.43 22.94 11.38
C ARG A 441 17.99 22.35 10.09
N LEU A 442 18.87 21.35 10.19
CA LEU A 442 19.41 20.65 9.02
C LEU A 442 18.29 20.00 8.19
N ALA A 443 17.38 19.27 8.83
CA ALA A 443 16.28 18.61 8.13
C ALA A 443 15.33 19.59 7.43
N LYS A 444 15.02 20.75 8.03
CA LYS A 444 14.12 21.75 7.42
C LYS A 444 14.73 22.52 6.25
N ALA A 445 16.06 22.64 6.20
CA ALA A 445 16.75 23.31 5.10
C ALA A 445 16.55 22.60 3.76
N PHE A 446 16.44 21.26 3.77
CA PHE A 446 16.25 20.48 2.55
C PHE A 446 14.82 20.57 2.00
N PRO A 447 14.61 20.62 0.68
CA PRO A 447 13.31 20.33 0.08
C PRO A 447 12.91 18.85 0.25
N HIS A 448 11.72 18.49 -0.22
CA HIS A 448 11.23 17.10 -0.19
C HIS A 448 11.87 16.26 -1.31
N ILE A 449 13.10 15.81 -1.10
CA ILE A 449 13.87 15.00 -2.05
C ILE A 449 14.27 13.63 -1.47
N ARG A 450 14.82 12.76 -2.32
CA ARG A 450 15.40 11.47 -1.92
C ARG A 450 16.62 11.70 -1.02
N ALA A 451 16.87 10.77 -0.11
CA ALA A 451 18.00 10.88 0.81
C ALA A 451 19.34 10.69 0.09
N ARG A 452 19.40 9.86 -0.96
CA ARG A 452 20.63 9.65 -1.75
C ARG A 452 21.10 10.87 -2.53
N ASP A 453 20.21 11.83 -2.76
CA ASP A 453 20.50 13.06 -3.52
C ASP A 453 20.95 14.20 -2.57
N ALA A 454 21.18 13.92 -1.28
CA ALA A 454 21.46 14.94 -0.26
C ALA A 454 22.71 15.76 -0.57
N ARG A 455 23.84 15.14 -0.92
CA ARG A 455 25.06 15.87 -1.29
C ARG A 455 24.92 16.66 -2.59
N ALA A 456 24.36 16.03 -3.63
CA ALA A 456 24.12 16.70 -4.90
C ALA A 456 23.24 17.96 -4.72
N ALA A 457 22.19 17.87 -3.90
CA ALA A 457 21.35 19.01 -3.59
C ALA A 457 22.11 20.14 -2.87
N MET A 458 23.06 19.82 -1.98
CA MET A 458 23.91 20.82 -1.32
C MET A 458 24.84 21.55 -2.29
N GLU A 459 25.22 20.91 -3.40
CA GLU A 459 26.03 21.52 -4.47
C GLU A 459 25.21 22.41 -5.39
N GLU A 460 23.98 22.01 -5.71
CA GLU A 460 23.14 22.68 -6.72
C GLU A 460 22.24 23.78 -6.16
N LEU A 461 21.69 23.61 -4.95
CA LEU A 461 20.62 24.46 -4.43
C LEU A 461 21.15 25.64 -3.61
N PRO A 462 20.86 26.90 -4.02
CA PRO A 462 21.31 28.09 -3.30
C PRO A 462 20.87 28.14 -1.83
N GLU A 463 19.70 27.63 -1.51
CA GLU A 463 19.13 27.56 -0.17
C GLU A 463 19.92 26.63 0.79
N LEU A 464 20.75 25.73 0.26
CA LEU A 464 21.55 24.77 1.03
C LEU A 464 23.01 25.22 1.27
N LYS A 465 23.41 26.40 0.81
CA LYS A 465 24.79 26.91 0.92
C LYS A 465 25.37 26.89 2.35
N GLU A 466 24.57 27.25 3.36
CA GLU A 466 25.04 27.25 4.75
C GLU A 466 25.25 25.83 5.30
N VAL A 467 24.48 24.86 4.82
CA VAL A 467 24.67 23.44 5.14
C VAL A 467 25.93 22.92 4.44
N ALA A 468 26.09 23.24 3.15
CA ALA A 468 27.24 22.85 2.34
C ALA A 468 28.56 23.36 2.92
N ARG A 469 28.62 24.60 3.44
CA ARG A 469 29.81 25.15 4.12
C ARG A 469 30.27 24.34 5.32
N ASN A 470 29.36 23.65 5.99
CA ASN A 470 29.64 22.83 7.17
C ASN A 470 29.64 21.33 6.85
N GLN A 471 29.66 20.93 5.57
CA GLN A 471 29.48 19.53 5.18
C GLN A 471 30.56 18.60 5.78
N ASP A 472 31.81 19.05 5.84
CA ASP A 472 32.95 18.26 6.33
C ASP A 472 32.82 17.94 7.82
N ARG A 473 32.18 18.83 8.59
CA ARG A 473 31.87 18.60 10.00
C ARG A 473 30.90 17.41 10.19
N TYR A 474 30.10 17.10 9.18
CA TYR A 474 29.06 16.08 9.23
C TYR A 474 29.27 14.97 8.18
N GLY A 475 30.50 14.72 7.71
CA GLY A 475 30.75 13.73 6.65
C GLY A 475 30.09 12.37 6.90
N ARG A 476 30.18 11.85 8.14
CA ARG A 476 29.56 10.60 8.55
C ARG A 476 28.03 10.63 8.59
N LEU A 477 27.43 11.77 8.95
CA LEU A 477 25.97 11.95 8.92
C LEU A 477 25.47 11.75 7.48
N TRP A 478 26.11 12.39 6.51
CA TRP A 478 25.68 12.32 5.11
C TRP A 478 25.80 10.92 4.51
N GLU A 479 26.86 10.17 4.85
CA GLU A 479 27.02 8.77 4.42
C GLU A 479 25.85 7.91 4.90
N LEU A 480 25.47 8.07 6.17
CA LEU A 480 24.38 7.32 6.77
C LEU A 480 23.01 7.80 6.26
N VAL A 481 22.84 9.10 6.02
CA VAL A 481 21.62 9.67 5.45
C VAL A 481 21.36 9.11 4.05
N GLU A 482 22.37 9.12 3.18
CA GLU A 482 22.27 8.57 1.82
C GLU A 482 22.03 7.07 1.85
N GLY A 483 22.68 6.34 2.77
CA GLY A 483 22.50 4.90 2.94
C GLY A 483 21.13 4.47 3.49
N LEU A 484 20.35 5.40 4.07
CA LEU A 484 18.96 5.13 4.45
C LEU A 484 17.97 5.30 3.29
N ASP A 485 18.39 5.82 2.13
CA ASP A 485 17.47 6.14 1.03
C ASP A 485 16.58 4.95 0.64
N ALA A 486 15.29 5.24 0.45
CA ALA A 486 14.26 4.28 0.08
C ALA A 486 14.03 3.11 1.05
N LEU A 487 14.78 2.98 2.15
CA LEU A 487 14.51 1.96 3.16
C LEU A 487 13.15 2.22 3.83
N PRO A 488 12.38 1.17 4.17
CA PRO A 488 11.14 1.31 4.92
C PRO A 488 11.39 1.93 6.29
N ARG A 489 10.59 2.95 6.65
CA ARG A 489 10.62 3.65 7.93
C ARG A 489 9.37 3.40 8.76
N GLY A 490 8.22 3.28 8.11
CA GLY A 490 6.93 3.13 8.76
C GLY A 490 5.89 2.56 7.80
N ILE A 491 4.69 2.32 8.33
CA ILE A 491 3.54 1.87 7.56
C ILE A 491 2.33 2.68 8.00
N ALA A 492 1.57 3.17 7.02
CA ALA A 492 0.35 3.93 7.23
C ALA A 492 -0.79 3.32 6.42
N MET A 493 -2.03 3.66 6.76
CA MET A 493 -3.20 3.32 5.96
C MET A 493 -3.20 4.14 4.67
N HIS A 494 -3.36 3.49 3.52
CA HIS A 494 -3.57 4.17 2.25
C HIS A 494 -4.86 5.01 2.34
N PRO A 495 -4.83 6.30 1.94
CA PRO A 495 -5.96 7.21 2.18
C PRO A 495 -7.25 6.83 1.45
N CYS A 496 -7.17 5.99 0.42
CA CYS A 496 -8.33 5.70 -0.43
C CYS A 496 -8.61 4.20 -0.60
N GLY A 497 -7.65 3.33 -0.32
CA GLY A 497 -7.68 1.95 -0.82
C GLY A 497 -8.41 1.03 0.15
N VAL A 498 -9.54 0.48 -0.26
CA VAL A 498 -10.23 -0.61 0.41
C VAL A 498 -10.17 -1.85 -0.47
N LEU A 499 -9.72 -2.96 0.09
CA LEU A 499 -9.69 -4.27 -0.53
C LEU A 499 -11.00 -4.98 -0.25
N LEU A 500 -11.54 -5.61 -1.29
CA LEU A 500 -12.67 -6.51 -1.22
C LEU A 500 -12.27 -7.84 -1.84
N SER A 501 -12.51 -8.94 -1.15
CA SER A 501 -12.16 -10.26 -1.65
C SER A 501 -13.17 -11.30 -1.18
N ASP A 502 -12.91 -12.57 -1.48
CA ASP A 502 -13.62 -13.70 -0.88
C ASP A 502 -13.16 -13.92 0.58
N ALA A 503 -13.80 -14.87 1.28
CA ALA A 503 -13.48 -15.22 2.66
C ALA A 503 -12.02 -15.64 2.91
N GLY A 504 -11.25 -15.95 1.87
CA GLY A 504 -9.84 -16.33 1.94
C GLY A 504 -8.87 -15.15 1.93
N LEU A 505 -9.33 -13.89 2.07
CA LEU A 505 -8.43 -12.71 2.05
C LEU A 505 -7.27 -12.85 3.05
N MET A 506 -7.60 -13.16 4.31
CA MET A 506 -6.62 -13.30 5.40
C MET A 506 -5.71 -14.52 5.26
N ASP A 507 -6.03 -15.45 4.35
CA ASP A 507 -5.19 -16.60 4.02
C ASP A 507 -4.15 -16.25 2.95
N ARG A 508 -4.33 -15.14 2.24
CA ARG A 508 -3.41 -14.68 1.19
C ARG A 508 -2.55 -13.50 1.63
N THR A 509 -3.08 -12.62 2.49
CA THR A 509 -2.36 -11.47 3.03
C THR A 509 -2.52 -11.36 4.54
N PRO A 510 -1.43 -11.17 5.30
CA PRO A 510 -1.55 -10.85 6.72
C PRO A 510 -2.15 -9.45 6.89
N VAL A 511 -2.92 -9.26 7.96
CA VAL A 511 -3.51 -7.96 8.29
C VAL A 511 -3.03 -7.46 9.66
N MET A 512 -3.06 -6.15 9.84
CA MET A 512 -2.83 -5.48 11.11
C MET A 512 -3.91 -4.41 11.33
N PRO A 513 -4.24 -4.03 12.57
CA PRO A 513 -5.15 -2.91 12.80
C PRO A 513 -4.51 -1.59 12.38
N THR A 514 -5.28 -0.70 11.75
CA THR A 514 -4.83 0.67 11.48
C THR A 514 -4.63 1.44 12.77
N SER A 515 -3.66 2.36 12.76
CA SER A 515 -3.51 3.34 13.84
C SER A 515 -4.76 4.22 13.95
N GLY A 516 -5.32 4.35 15.15
CA GLY A 516 -6.53 5.14 15.41
C GLY A 516 -7.80 4.30 15.28
N GLU A 517 -8.31 4.13 14.06
CA GLU A 517 -9.62 3.50 13.80
C GLU A 517 -9.65 1.98 14.03
N GLY A 518 -8.50 1.30 14.01
CA GLY A 518 -8.43 -0.14 14.23
C GLY A 518 -9.01 -0.99 13.10
N PHE A 519 -9.13 -0.44 11.88
CA PHE A 519 -9.59 -1.20 10.71
C PHE A 519 -8.58 -2.31 10.35
N PRO A 520 -9.03 -3.46 9.83
CA PRO A 520 -8.11 -4.43 9.24
C PRO A 520 -7.35 -3.78 8.08
N MET A 521 -6.03 -3.83 8.09
CA MET A 521 -5.16 -3.31 7.03
C MET A 521 -4.23 -4.42 6.54
N ALA A 522 -4.29 -4.76 5.27
CA ALA A 522 -3.34 -5.66 4.64
C ALA A 522 -1.93 -5.08 4.79
N GLN A 523 -0.94 -5.93 5.10
CA GLN A 523 0.45 -5.46 5.19
C GLN A 523 1.09 -5.20 3.82
N PHE A 524 0.44 -5.68 2.76
CA PHE A 524 0.83 -5.50 1.38
C PHE A 524 0.41 -4.12 0.87
N ASP A 525 1.30 -3.52 0.07
CA ASP A 525 1.04 -2.22 -0.51
C ASP A 525 0.17 -2.32 -1.77
N LYS A 526 0.01 -1.20 -2.47
CA LYS A 526 -0.84 -1.14 -3.67
C LYS A 526 -0.34 -2.09 -4.76
N GLU A 527 0.96 -2.17 -4.99
CA GLU A 527 1.54 -2.96 -6.09
C GLU A 527 1.38 -4.45 -5.78
N ASP A 528 1.71 -4.85 -4.56
CA ASP A 528 1.56 -6.24 -4.09
C ASP A 528 0.10 -6.73 -4.18
N VAL A 529 -0.87 -5.88 -3.81
CA VAL A 529 -2.30 -6.18 -3.87
C VAL A 529 -2.77 -6.39 -5.32
N GLU A 530 -2.30 -5.55 -6.23
CA GLU A 530 -2.63 -5.65 -7.66
C GLU A 530 -2.08 -6.95 -8.26
N ASP A 531 -0.85 -7.34 -7.88
CA ASP A 531 -0.24 -8.61 -8.29
C ASP A 531 -0.99 -9.84 -7.76
N LEU A 532 -1.60 -9.76 -6.57
CA LEU A 532 -2.49 -10.79 -6.02
C LEU A 532 -3.91 -10.78 -6.62
N GLY A 533 -4.17 -9.85 -7.54
CA GLY A 533 -5.44 -9.59 -8.18
C GLY A 533 -6.63 -9.48 -7.23
N LEU A 534 -6.38 -8.84 -6.08
CA LEU A 534 -7.40 -8.44 -5.14
C LEU A 534 -8.17 -7.23 -5.69
N LEU A 535 -9.49 -7.19 -5.50
CA LEU A 535 -10.30 -6.04 -5.89
C LEU A 535 -9.96 -4.87 -4.96
N LYS A 536 -9.34 -3.84 -5.53
CA LYS A 536 -9.14 -2.54 -4.88
C LYS A 536 -10.27 -1.60 -5.29
N LEU A 537 -11.01 -1.11 -4.32
CA LEU A 537 -11.97 -0.04 -4.47
C LEU A 537 -11.40 1.23 -3.85
N ASP A 538 -11.11 2.24 -4.67
CA ASP A 538 -10.66 3.52 -4.16
C ASP A 538 -11.86 4.37 -3.74
N VAL A 539 -12.01 4.53 -2.42
CA VAL A 539 -13.01 5.38 -1.78
C VAL A 539 -12.35 6.70 -1.37
N LEU A 540 -12.45 7.70 -2.23
CA LEU A 540 -11.76 8.96 -2.06
C LEU A 540 -12.61 9.99 -1.33
N GLY A 541 -12.06 10.53 -0.23
CA GLY A 541 -12.68 11.63 0.49
C GLY A 541 -12.42 12.96 -0.22
N VAL A 542 -13.42 13.48 -0.93
CA VAL A 542 -13.33 14.76 -1.66
C VAL A 542 -13.91 15.88 -0.82
N ARG A 543 -13.11 16.92 -0.54
CA ARG A 543 -13.54 18.08 0.27
C ARG A 543 -14.69 18.85 -0.37
N MET A 544 -14.72 18.93 -1.70
CA MET A 544 -15.80 19.60 -2.42
C MET A 544 -17.14 18.87 -2.31
N GLN A 545 -17.15 17.53 -2.21
CA GLN A 545 -18.40 16.80 -1.93
C GLN A 545 -18.96 17.21 -0.56
N SER A 546 -18.10 17.29 0.46
CA SER A 546 -18.50 17.77 1.81
C SER A 546 -18.98 19.23 1.77
N ALA A 547 -18.32 20.10 1.00
CA ALA A 547 -18.70 21.51 0.88
C ALA A 547 -20.07 21.67 0.21
N MET A 548 -20.33 20.92 -0.86
CA MET A 548 -21.64 20.92 -1.54
C MET A 548 -22.74 20.37 -0.63
N ALA A 549 -22.50 19.26 0.08
CA ALA A 549 -23.44 18.70 1.04
C ALA A 549 -23.77 19.70 2.16
N HIS A 550 -22.76 20.39 2.68
CA HIS A 550 -22.95 21.44 3.68
C HIS A 550 -23.76 22.62 3.13
N ALA A 551 -23.47 23.08 1.91
CA ALA A 551 -24.20 24.18 1.28
C ALA A 551 -25.69 23.85 1.11
N VAL A 552 -26.03 22.65 0.63
CA VAL A 552 -27.43 22.20 0.51
C VAL A 552 -28.12 22.15 1.87
N ALA A 553 -27.44 21.61 2.89
CA ALA A 553 -27.98 21.56 4.25
C ALA A 553 -28.25 22.97 4.81
N GLU A 554 -27.37 23.93 4.56
CA GLU A 554 -27.56 25.33 4.96
C GLU A 554 -28.70 26.01 4.21
N VAL A 555 -28.85 25.76 2.90
CA VAL A 555 -30.01 26.26 2.12
C VAL A 555 -31.32 25.74 2.70
N LYS A 556 -31.38 24.44 3.01
CA LYS A 556 -32.56 23.82 3.65
C LYS A 556 -32.82 24.41 5.03
N ARG A 557 -31.78 24.62 5.84
CA ARG A 557 -31.89 25.23 7.17
C ARG A 557 -32.39 26.68 7.12
N ALA A 558 -31.90 27.47 6.17
CA ALA A 558 -32.19 28.90 6.09
C ALA A 558 -33.52 29.22 5.38
N SER A 559 -33.87 28.44 4.36
CA SER A 559 -35.01 28.73 3.47
C SER A 559 -36.11 27.67 3.47
N GLY A 560 -35.84 26.47 4.02
CA GLY A 560 -36.74 25.31 3.91
C GLY A 560 -36.71 24.61 2.54
N ALA A 561 -36.00 25.16 1.54
CA ALA A 561 -35.88 24.56 0.22
C ALA A 561 -35.01 23.29 0.24
N ASP A 562 -35.51 22.21 -0.36
CA ASP A 562 -34.75 20.97 -0.55
C ASP A 562 -34.14 20.96 -1.95
N VAL A 563 -32.82 21.07 -2.05
CA VAL A 563 -32.10 21.15 -3.32
C VAL A 563 -31.55 19.78 -3.66
N ASP A 564 -32.05 19.19 -4.75
CA ASP A 564 -31.45 18.00 -5.36
C ASP A 564 -30.39 18.41 -6.37
N LEU A 565 -29.11 18.25 -6.00
CA LEU A 565 -27.98 18.59 -6.85
C LEU A 565 -27.89 17.70 -8.11
N ASP A 566 -28.41 16.47 -8.05
CA ASP A 566 -28.29 15.53 -9.16
C ASP A 566 -29.41 15.78 -10.22
N ALA A 567 -30.39 16.63 -9.89
CA ALA A 567 -31.46 17.07 -10.79
C ALA A 567 -31.24 18.47 -11.38
N VAL A 568 -30.10 19.11 -11.10
CA VAL A 568 -29.80 20.46 -11.60
C VAL A 568 -29.56 20.43 -13.12
N PRO A 569 -30.20 21.32 -13.91
CA PRO A 569 -29.97 21.38 -15.35
C PRO A 569 -28.50 21.70 -15.70
N PRO A 570 -27.89 21.00 -16.66
CA PRO A 570 -26.47 21.19 -17.01
C PRO A 570 -26.20 22.49 -17.79
N ASP A 571 -27.23 23.18 -18.27
CA ASP A 571 -27.19 24.32 -19.17
C ASP A 571 -27.64 25.65 -18.52
N ASP A 572 -27.64 25.73 -17.18
CA ASP A 572 -28.06 26.92 -16.44
C ASP A 572 -27.29 28.20 -16.87
N PRO A 573 -27.95 29.19 -17.52
CA PRO A 573 -27.28 30.35 -18.08
C PRO A 573 -26.57 31.22 -17.03
N GLU A 574 -27.10 31.27 -15.81
CA GLU A 574 -26.58 32.10 -14.73
C GLU A 574 -25.27 31.52 -14.16
N THR A 575 -25.18 30.19 -14.04
CA THR A 575 -23.95 29.48 -13.69
C THR A 575 -22.85 29.77 -14.70
N TYR A 576 -23.11 29.67 -16.01
CA TYR A 576 -22.10 30.01 -17.01
C TYR A 576 -21.79 31.51 -17.05
N ARG A 577 -22.74 32.38 -16.72
CA ARG A 577 -22.48 33.82 -16.58
C ARG A 577 -21.47 34.09 -15.46
N LEU A 578 -21.64 33.46 -14.30
CA LEU A 578 -20.69 33.52 -13.21
C LEU A 578 -19.32 32.99 -13.63
N ILE A 579 -19.25 31.80 -14.24
CA ILE A 579 -17.98 31.21 -14.67
C ILE A 579 -17.22 32.13 -15.63
N ARG A 580 -17.92 32.76 -16.59
CA ARG A 580 -17.31 33.69 -17.56
C ARG A 580 -16.70 34.96 -16.96
N THR A 581 -17.07 35.32 -15.72
CA THR A 581 -16.41 36.42 -14.99
C THR A 581 -14.99 36.05 -14.51
N ALA A 582 -14.62 34.77 -14.54
CA ALA A 582 -13.41 34.23 -13.93
C ALA A 582 -13.29 34.46 -12.40
N GLU A 583 -14.39 34.80 -11.72
CA GLU A 583 -14.51 34.87 -10.26
C GLU A 583 -14.84 33.49 -9.65
N THR A 584 -14.12 32.47 -10.10
CA THR A 584 -14.39 31.05 -9.81
C THR A 584 -13.66 30.52 -8.58
N LEU A 585 -13.31 31.38 -7.62
CA LEU A 585 -12.71 30.94 -6.36
C LEU A 585 -13.70 30.04 -5.61
N GLY A 586 -13.28 28.81 -5.25
CA GLY A 586 -14.16 27.82 -4.63
C GLY A 586 -14.98 26.98 -5.64
N CYS A 587 -14.82 27.21 -6.95
CA CYS A 587 -15.38 26.33 -7.98
C CYS A 587 -14.37 25.23 -8.34
N PHE A 588 -14.76 23.98 -8.13
CA PHE A 588 -13.88 22.82 -8.30
C PHE A 588 -13.22 22.78 -9.70
N GLN A 589 -11.92 22.50 -9.75
CA GLN A 589 -11.07 22.40 -10.95
C GLN A 589 -10.83 23.69 -11.76
N ILE A 590 -11.55 24.78 -11.51
CA ILE A 590 -11.42 26.05 -12.24
C ILE A 590 -11.06 27.25 -11.34
N GLU A 591 -10.52 27.01 -10.14
CA GLU A 591 -10.22 28.05 -9.14
C GLU A 591 -8.78 28.59 -9.16
N SER A 592 -7.82 27.83 -9.71
CA SER A 592 -6.40 28.21 -9.66
C SER A 592 -6.13 29.47 -10.48
N PRO A 593 -5.11 30.30 -10.15
CA PRO A 593 -4.83 31.52 -10.90
C PRO A 593 -4.69 31.32 -12.41
N GLY A 594 -3.99 30.26 -12.83
CA GLY A 594 -3.85 29.96 -14.26
C GLY A 594 -5.11 29.41 -14.90
N GLN A 595 -5.94 28.65 -14.17
CA GLN A 595 -7.26 28.23 -14.69
C GLN A 595 -8.20 29.40 -14.88
N ARG A 596 -8.22 30.33 -13.91
CA ARG A 596 -9.05 31.54 -13.99
C ARG A 596 -8.68 32.40 -15.20
N ASP A 597 -7.38 32.52 -15.49
CA ASP A 597 -6.91 33.17 -16.72
C ASP A 597 -7.38 32.43 -17.98
N LEU A 598 -7.30 31.09 -18.00
CA LEU A 598 -7.78 30.29 -19.12
C LEU A 598 -9.29 30.46 -19.34
N VAL A 599 -10.10 30.31 -18.28
CA VAL A 599 -11.56 30.53 -18.29
C VAL A 599 -11.88 31.92 -18.83
N GLY A 600 -11.16 32.96 -18.37
CA GLY A 600 -11.32 34.32 -18.85
C GLY A 600 -11.09 34.47 -20.37
N ARG A 601 -10.09 33.77 -20.94
CA ARG A 601 -9.81 33.78 -22.37
C ARG A 601 -10.74 32.87 -23.19
N LEU A 602 -11.13 31.74 -22.62
CA LEU A 602 -11.95 30.72 -23.26
C LEU A 602 -13.42 31.13 -23.37
N GLN A 603 -13.93 31.80 -22.33
CA GLN A 603 -15.35 32.14 -22.15
C GLN A 603 -16.28 30.91 -22.31
N PRO A 604 -16.26 29.97 -21.35
CA PRO A 604 -17.13 28.78 -21.38
C PRO A 604 -18.62 29.15 -21.43
N ALA A 605 -19.38 28.47 -22.29
CA ALA A 605 -20.82 28.65 -22.45
C ALA A 605 -21.60 27.33 -22.33
N THR A 606 -20.92 26.20 -22.40
CA THR A 606 -21.51 24.86 -22.32
C THR A 606 -20.69 23.95 -21.41
N PHE A 607 -21.27 22.82 -21.01
CA PHE A 607 -20.58 21.82 -20.20
C PHE A 607 -19.36 21.25 -20.92
N HIS A 608 -19.48 21.01 -22.22
CA HIS A 608 -18.37 20.56 -23.08
C HIS A 608 -17.18 21.53 -23.03
N ASP A 609 -17.43 22.84 -22.96
CA ASP A 609 -16.36 23.82 -22.84
C ASP A 609 -15.54 23.66 -21.56
N LEU A 610 -16.20 23.33 -20.44
CA LEU A 610 -15.53 23.06 -19.17
C LEU A 610 -14.70 21.77 -19.24
N VAL A 611 -15.23 20.74 -19.89
CA VAL A 611 -14.50 19.48 -20.12
C VAL A 611 -13.22 19.74 -20.92
N VAL A 612 -13.28 20.60 -21.95
CA VAL A 612 -12.12 20.98 -22.74
C VAL A 612 -11.15 21.87 -21.94
N ASP A 613 -11.66 22.88 -21.22
CA ASP A 613 -10.87 23.79 -20.37
C ASP A 613 -9.95 23.02 -19.40
N ILE A 614 -10.55 22.14 -18.61
CA ILE A 614 -9.85 21.32 -17.60
C ILE A 614 -8.86 20.35 -18.26
N SER A 615 -9.13 19.92 -19.50
CA SER A 615 -8.22 19.03 -20.25
C SER A 615 -7.03 19.77 -20.85
N LEU A 616 -7.22 21.01 -21.30
CA LEU A 616 -6.17 21.87 -21.85
C LEU A 616 -5.23 22.43 -20.78
N PHE A 617 -5.73 22.66 -19.56
CA PHE A 617 -4.91 23.17 -18.46
C PHE A 617 -4.11 22.06 -17.75
N ARG A 618 -3.27 21.36 -18.52
CA ARG A 618 -2.35 20.32 -18.03
C ARG A 618 -0.93 20.58 -18.55
N PRO A 619 0.13 20.14 -17.84
CA PRO A 619 1.51 20.44 -18.22
C PRO A 619 1.87 20.08 -19.67
N GLY A 620 1.40 18.92 -20.16
CA GLY A 620 1.64 18.46 -21.53
C GLY A 620 1.01 19.39 -22.58
N PRO A 621 -0.32 19.58 -22.59
CA PRO A 621 -0.99 20.49 -23.52
C PRO A 621 -0.49 21.94 -23.46
N VAL A 622 -0.16 22.45 -22.26
CA VAL A 622 0.42 23.79 -22.10
C VAL A 622 1.82 23.88 -22.71
N ALA A 623 2.67 22.87 -22.46
CA ALA A 623 4.02 22.82 -23.05
C ALA A 623 3.99 22.64 -24.57
N ALA A 624 2.96 21.99 -25.11
CA ALA A 624 2.74 21.79 -26.53
C ALA A 624 2.02 22.97 -27.23
N ASP A 625 1.77 24.08 -26.53
CA ASP A 625 1.03 25.26 -27.03
C ASP A 625 -0.35 24.90 -27.64
N MET A 626 -1.07 23.93 -27.05
CA MET A 626 -2.39 23.50 -27.56
C MET A 626 -3.51 24.50 -27.22
N VAL A 627 -3.30 25.31 -26.18
CA VAL A 627 -4.29 26.27 -25.66
C VAL A 627 -4.57 27.39 -26.67
N ARG A 628 -3.52 27.98 -27.23
CA ARG A 628 -3.62 29.11 -28.16
C ARG A 628 -4.39 28.78 -29.45
N PRO A 629 -4.05 27.74 -30.24
CA PRO A 629 -4.75 27.42 -31.48
C PRO A 629 -6.23 27.07 -31.23
N PHE A 630 -6.53 26.39 -30.12
CA PHE A 630 -7.91 26.11 -29.73
C PHE A 630 -8.72 27.40 -29.50
N ILE A 631 -8.19 28.33 -28.70
CA ILE A 631 -8.86 29.61 -28.38
C ILE A 631 -8.99 30.50 -29.63
N GLU A 632 -7.97 30.54 -30.49
CA GLU A 632 -8.01 31.30 -31.74
C GLU A 632 -9.09 30.76 -32.69
N ALA A 633 -9.15 29.43 -32.87
CA ALA A 633 -10.14 28.79 -33.74
C ALA A 633 -11.57 28.94 -33.20
N ARG A 634 -11.78 28.71 -31.90
CA ARG A 634 -13.07 28.87 -31.22
C ARG A 634 -13.67 30.27 -31.41
N HIS A 635 -12.85 31.30 -31.27
CA HIS A 635 -13.28 32.70 -31.42
C HIS A 635 -13.27 33.19 -32.88
N GLY A 636 -13.08 32.29 -33.86
CA GLY A 636 -13.04 32.62 -35.28
C GLY A 636 -11.86 33.52 -35.69
N ARG A 637 -10.82 33.60 -34.85
CA ARG A 637 -9.60 34.39 -35.11
C ARG A 637 -8.58 33.63 -35.97
N ALA A 638 -8.73 32.31 -36.06
CA ALA A 638 -7.98 31.45 -36.97
C ALA A 638 -8.92 30.43 -37.63
N PRO A 639 -8.65 29.98 -38.88
CA PRO A 639 -9.43 28.94 -39.52
C PRO A 639 -9.23 27.59 -38.81
N VAL A 640 -10.31 26.83 -38.63
CA VAL A 640 -10.25 25.45 -38.16
C VAL A 640 -9.54 24.60 -39.22
N ARG A 641 -8.58 23.77 -38.78
CA ARG A 641 -7.84 22.87 -39.67
C ARG A 641 -7.88 21.45 -39.11
N TYR A 642 -8.29 20.52 -39.95
CA TYR A 642 -8.27 19.09 -39.64
C TYR A 642 -7.07 18.41 -40.32
N PRO A 643 -6.39 17.46 -39.67
CA PRO A 643 -5.27 16.74 -40.29
C PRO A 643 -5.66 15.90 -41.52
N HIS A 644 -6.92 15.47 -41.60
CA HIS A 644 -7.49 14.70 -42.71
C HIS A 644 -9.02 14.89 -42.74
N PRO A 645 -9.70 14.86 -43.92
CA PRO A 645 -11.15 14.99 -44.02
C PRO A 645 -11.93 14.03 -43.11
N ASP A 646 -11.54 12.75 -43.07
CA ASP A 646 -12.18 11.74 -42.21
C ASP A 646 -12.03 12.00 -40.70
N LEU A 647 -11.23 12.99 -40.29
CA LEU A 647 -11.07 13.38 -38.87
C LEU A 647 -11.86 14.64 -38.51
N GLU A 648 -12.61 15.20 -39.44
CA GLU A 648 -13.46 16.37 -39.17
C GLU A 648 -14.49 16.05 -38.09
N GLU A 649 -15.23 14.96 -38.22
CA GLU A 649 -16.25 14.55 -37.24
C GLU A 649 -15.69 14.36 -35.83
N PRO A 650 -14.66 13.52 -35.57
CA PRO A 650 -14.15 13.28 -34.21
C PRO A 650 -13.43 14.49 -33.59
N LEU A 651 -12.97 15.46 -34.39
CA LEU A 651 -12.25 16.64 -33.91
C LEU A 651 -13.09 17.94 -33.99
N SER A 652 -14.32 17.88 -34.48
CA SER A 652 -15.21 19.03 -34.64
C SER A 652 -15.45 19.75 -33.32
N GLY A 653 -15.77 18.99 -32.26
CA GLY A 653 -16.00 19.50 -30.91
C GLY A 653 -14.75 20.12 -30.26
N THR A 654 -13.57 19.96 -30.86
CA THR A 654 -12.31 20.55 -30.35
C THR A 654 -11.60 21.42 -31.38
N TYR A 655 -12.32 21.87 -32.41
CA TYR A 655 -11.82 22.77 -33.44
C TYR A 655 -10.52 22.25 -34.12
N GLY A 656 -10.45 20.93 -34.35
CA GLY A 656 -9.30 20.29 -34.99
C GLY A 656 -8.11 20.01 -34.07
N VAL A 657 -8.16 20.42 -32.80
CA VAL A 657 -7.12 20.15 -31.80
C VAL A 657 -7.40 18.81 -31.12
N VAL A 658 -6.41 17.92 -31.04
CA VAL A 658 -6.56 16.61 -30.39
C VAL A 658 -6.39 16.78 -28.88
N VAL A 659 -7.50 16.82 -28.13
CA VAL A 659 -7.50 17.09 -26.68
C VAL A 659 -7.69 15.80 -25.88
N PHE A 660 -8.54 14.88 -26.36
CA PHE A 660 -8.95 13.70 -25.60
C PHE A 660 -8.28 12.41 -26.07
N HIS A 661 -8.18 11.43 -25.16
CA HIS A 661 -7.66 10.11 -25.51
C HIS A 661 -8.63 9.35 -26.43
N GLU A 662 -9.93 9.56 -26.26
CA GLU A 662 -10.99 9.03 -27.10
C GLU A 662 -10.79 9.45 -28.57
N GLN A 663 -10.41 10.71 -28.80
CA GLN A 663 -10.10 11.22 -30.14
C GLN A 663 -8.90 10.50 -30.76
N ILE A 664 -7.84 10.23 -29.98
CA ILE A 664 -6.69 9.45 -30.45
C ILE A 664 -7.12 8.04 -30.85
N ILE A 665 -7.94 7.38 -30.03
CA ILE A 665 -8.45 6.02 -30.31
C ILE A 665 -9.27 6.02 -31.60
N GLU A 666 -10.16 7.01 -31.78
CA GLU A 666 -10.98 7.16 -32.98
C GLU A 666 -10.15 7.47 -34.22
N MET A 667 -9.19 8.39 -34.13
CA MET A 667 -8.26 8.71 -35.22
C MET A 667 -7.50 7.46 -35.69
N VAL A 668 -6.93 6.68 -34.75
CA VAL A 668 -6.24 5.45 -35.12
C VAL A 668 -7.21 4.43 -35.71
N ALA A 669 -8.41 4.27 -35.14
CA ALA A 669 -9.41 3.34 -35.66
C ALA A 669 -9.83 3.68 -37.10
N ILE A 670 -10.07 4.97 -37.41
CA ILE A 670 -10.43 5.47 -38.74
C ILE A 670 -9.25 5.29 -39.71
N MET A 671 -8.06 5.76 -39.34
CA MET A 671 -6.90 5.77 -40.24
C MET A 671 -6.32 4.39 -40.54
N THR A 672 -6.55 3.40 -39.68
CA THR A 672 -5.95 2.06 -39.82
C THR A 672 -6.98 0.95 -40.05
N GLY A 673 -8.27 1.23 -39.89
CA GLY A 673 -9.35 0.24 -39.97
C GLY A 673 -9.29 -0.84 -38.88
N CYS A 674 -8.44 -0.72 -37.85
CA CYS A 674 -8.16 -1.81 -36.91
C CYS A 674 -9.15 -1.93 -35.73
N GLY A 675 -10.17 -1.07 -35.70
CA GLY A 675 -11.22 -0.98 -34.67
C GLY A 675 -10.75 -0.32 -33.36
N ARG A 676 -11.71 0.03 -32.48
CA ARG A 676 -11.46 0.80 -31.24
C ARG A 676 -10.73 0.03 -30.13
N ALA A 677 -10.66 -1.30 -30.23
CA ALA A 677 -10.04 -2.16 -29.21
C ALA A 677 -8.53 -2.39 -29.37
N ARG A 678 -7.90 -1.92 -30.46
CA ARG A 678 -6.45 -2.07 -30.72
C ARG A 678 -5.59 -0.87 -30.27
N PRO A 679 -6.04 0.40 -30.41
CA PRO A 679 -5.22 1.59 -30.11
C PRO A 679 -4.92 1.82 -28.64
N THR A 680 -5.61 1.13 -27.71
CA THR A 680 -5.45 1.33 -26.26
C THR A 680 -4.06 0.98 -25.72
N GLY A 681 -3.23 0.29 -26.50
CA GLY A 681 -1.80 0.06 -26.21
C GLY A 681 -0.86 1.16 -26.70
N CYS A 682 -1.26 1.99 -27.66
CA CYS A 682 -0.41 3.05 -28.23
C CYS A 682 -0.39 4.32 -27.36
N GLY A 683 -1.46 4.61 -26.60
CA GLY A 683 -1.52 5.75 -25.70
C GLY A 683 -0.79 5.58 -24.36
N ALA A 684 -0.41 4.34 -24.01
CA ALA A 684 0.34 4.02 -22.79
C ALA A 684 1.85 3.80 -23.04
N GLY A 685 2.29 3.88 -24.30
CA GLY A 685 3.69 3.75 -24.68
C GLY A 685 4.38 5.10 -24.91
N SER A 686 5.27 5.48 -23.98
CA SER A 686 6.28 6.56 -24.03
C SER A 686 5.89 7.89 -23.35
N PRO A 687 6.71 8.46 -22.44
CA PRO A 687 8.17 8.55 -22.55
C PRO A 687 8.93 7.73 -21.50
N THR A 688 9.33 6.52 -21.86
CA THR A 688 10.60 5.98 -21.35
C THR A 688 11.57 6.04 -22.53
N PRO A 689 12.55 6.95 -22.54
CA PRO A 689 13.58 6.92 -23.56
C PRO A 689 14.36 5.62 -23.36
N SER A 690 14.26 4.74 -24.35
CA SER A 690 15.08 3.54 -24.42
C SER A 690 16.54 3.93 -24.31
N ARG A 691 17.20 3.58 -23.20
CA ARG A 691 18.65 3.50 -23.15
C ARG A 691 19.10 2.35 -24.07
N ARG A 692 19.44 2.71 -25.30
CA ARG A 692 20.43 1.98 -26.11
C ARG A 692 21.57 2.96 -26.37
N GLY A 693 22.78 2.57 -25.96
CA GLY A 693 23.97 3.39 -25.88
C GLY A 693 24.66 3.10 -24.55
#